data_AF-A0A971AW46-F1
#
_entry.id   AF-A0A971AW46-F1
#
_cell.length_a   1.000
_cell.length_b   1.000
_cell.length_c   1.000
_cell.angle_alpha   90.00
_cell.angle_beta   90.00
_cell.angle_gamma   90.00
#
_symmetry.space_group_name_H-M   'P 1'
#
loop_
_entity.id
_entity.type
_entity.pdbx_description
1 polymer ?
#
loop_
_entity_poly.entity_id
_entity_poly.type
_entity_poly.pdbx_seq_one_letter_code
_entity_poly.pdbx_strand_id
1 'polypeptide(L)'
;MAKTRRPLPLLRICVCAWLLVSLLSARSPARAQSSREILLYEEGFDQGEAPGWDLEALKENRWYVEGQALYARGHALATYLKGEWEDLRLELTVQLLSPDEGLHINIRHSGEGRYYLALHPDRATLHKQIGFGAGERFIQVAKPVDQAFELKIPHGVSLSVYGGRVLAVVDGQTLFDWTDDAPLPAGAIGVETLERGEAFVDHVRVYGPAFRQLELIRPDLVVLPVEKFSYATDCQSLSLVATVLNGGKAVSGSSVLQITDPKNQWEVAWREVPALDPGGAANLEITAELPADQQGREHVLTLVIDPDQAIRESDEGNNASELYLPACAQAEPAALLIRGLDPAEGRRGETLTVRVLGEGFAPGTEVRILPDIRTEATDFVSPEELQARIAIPDSAEGGARRVQVVAPDGRTATARVAFGIVAPPAEPPPVTDTPRLVTPTRRVRAPTPTGPGLLAWPPEDPVVRLVLILVGGGVGLALVRRAIRSLQDQLTQSKPAGLPPLRLTRVWLTEGPSGQGRVISDREALAEGEDYTLHVQALPRGAAEAAAVAGGAGAHLDVVFYSPEGELQMDREAAALDVPPRGASSEVQRVVRPAKRGRARVRACIYYRNTLVQSVLVDADVARRQGAKGLIRREMDYVASLDLASMEALPSPALNIWTNQAADGTHWIGVFSSEAQAGHLLRNGVMHTFGAGELAPQAQTLRELWFKAEAGERGRSYRMALPQPLDVAPVVQRLERDLVELAARGRILYDALFYSRLDSVARQEQLEGMEAALAQPAIISVARCHEDGVTIPWAALYSLYLQAGKLETGGLQLCPIFKAQLADDLADPGGIHDLLDDFPACRGQAPCPVARGGDGTVVCPFGFWGIMHQIEQPLQQIRPTPVDQLPAELQSESFNQTSFLTHARGAALDLAMAAYPALPRLAEHRAEFEGLGRAIPLHVTYEEDRDRVLELLRQGGKHIYYFYCHGDPDDRVFKLALGPAQRPGYLMAADLDPAWRARWPKQPQPLVILNACETTVLLPEISHGFLGKLRWLGACGVIGTEIKVRTELAAPFGAQLVAGLLSGRSVGEVVLGIRHGLLRQANPLGLVYSYYSPATLHLHQDAGCPWCQAHPPTRAGRTGATGSGPVERRTPL
;
A
#
# COMPACT_ATOMS: atom_id res chain seq x y z
N MET A 1 -58.90 27.29 -36.74
CA MET A 1 -57.47 27.07 -36.40
C MET A 1 -57.34 26.68 -34.94
N ALA A 2 -56.22 26.03 -34.58
CA ALA A 2 -55.65 25.91 -33.23
C ALA A 2 -56.26 24.94 -32.18
N LYS A 3 -55.35 24.10 -31.64
CA LYS A 3 -55.28 23.54 -30.27
C LYS A 3 -56.30 22.48 -29.82
N THR A 4 -56.04 21.23 -30.22
CA THR A 4 -56.29 20.05 -29.36
C THR A 4 -55.37 20.03 -28.13
N ARG A 5 -55.85 19.58 -26.97
CA ARG A 5 -55.02 19.22 -25.80
C ARG A 5 -54.92 17.69 -25.69
N ARG A 6 -53.72 17.15 -25.41
CA ARG A 6 -53.53 15.75 -24.98
C ARG A 6 -53.47 15.66 -23.44
N PRO A 7 -53.97 14.59 -22.80
CA PRO A 7 -53.72 14.32 -21.38
C PRO A 7 -52.29 13.80 -21.13
N LEU A 8 -51.83 13.86 -19.88
CA LEU A 8 -50.53 13.31 -19.44
C LEU A 8 -50.61 11.81 -19.13
N PRO A 9 -49.48 11.06 -19.21
CA PRO A 9 -49.46 9.60 -19.06
C PRO A 9 -49.47 9.14 -17.59
N LEU A 10 -50.08 7.97 -17.36
CA LEU A 10 -50.22 7.31 -16.04
C LEU A 10 -48.92 6.63 -15.52
N LEU A 11 -47.84 6.63 -16.31
CA LEU A 11 -46.66 5.77 -16.11
C LEU A 11 -45.98 5.92 -14.74
N ARG A 12 -45.99 7.12 -14.15
CA ARG A 12 -45.29 7.43 -12.88
C ARG A 12 -45.88 6.77 -11.63
N ILE A 13 -47.09 6.21 -11.69
CA ILE A 13 -47.75 5.63 -10.50
C ILE A 13 -47.28 4.18 -10.25
N CYS A 14 -46.95 3.42 -11.30
CA CYS A 14 -46.49 2.04 -11.16
C CYS A 14 -45.12 1.94 -10.46
N VAL A 15 -44.18 2.82 -10.81
CA VAL A 15 -42.80 2.80 -10.28
C VAL A 15 -42.76 2.98 -8.75
N CYS A 16 -43.61 3.85 -8.19
CA CYS A 16 -43.68 4.06 -6.74
C CYS A 16 -44.34 2.89 -5.98
N ALA A 17 -45.09 2.01 -6.65
CA ALA A 17 -45.65 0.80 -6.05
C ALA A 17 -44.66 -0.38 -6.08
N TRP A 18 -43.74 -0.39 -7.05
CA TRP A 18 -42.75 -1.44 -7.28
C TRP A 18 -41.78 -1.60 -6.09
N LEU A 19 -41.11 -0.52 -5.68
CA LEU A 19 -40.16 -0.47 -4.55
C LEU A 19 -40.68 -1.04 -3.21
N LEU A 20 -42.00 -1.00 -3.00
CA LEU A 20 -42.63 -1.45 -1.74
C LEU A 20 -43.10 -2.92 -1.76
N VAL A 21 -43.07 -3.59 -2.92
CA VAL A 21 -43.52 -4.99 -3.09
C VAL A 21 -42.35 -5.94 -3.38
N SER A 22 -41.32 -5.47 -4.11
CA SER A 22 -40.12 -6.27 -4.43
C SER A 22 -39.41 -6.78 -3.17
N LEU A 23 -39.30 -5.94 -2.14
CA LEU A 23 -38.65 -6.23 -0.84
C LEU A 23 -39.36 -7.31 0.02
N LEU A 24 -40.56 -7.77 -0.35
CA LEU A 24 -41.40 -8.62 0.50
C LEU A 24 -41.87 -9.93 -0.15
N SER A 25 -41.60 -10.15 -1.44
CA SER A 25 -42.23 -11.24 -2.21
C SER A 25 -41.25 -12.21 -2.89
N ALA A 26 -40.04 -11.76 -3.24
CA ALA A 26 -39.03 -12.61 -3.87
C ALA A 26 -38.51 -13.66 -2.87
N ARG A 27 -38.73 -14.95 -3.15
CA ARG A 27 -38.08 -16.04 -2.40
C ARG A 27 -36.60 -16.07 -2.74
N SER A 28 -35.74 -16.21 -1.73
CA SER A 28 -34.29 -16.29 -1.92
C SER A 28 -33.93 -17.37 -2.95
N PRO A 29 -33.32 -17.02 -4.11
CA PRO A 29 -32.98 -18.01 -5.14
C PRO A 29 -31.71 -18.80 -4.80
N ALA A 30 -30.99 -18.37 -3.76
CA ALA A 30 -29.68 -18.85 -3.36
C ALA A 30 -29.68 -20.30 -2.88
N ARG A 31 -29.15 -21.21 -3.71
CA ARG A 31 -28.61 -22.49 -3.25
C ARG A 31 -27.13 -22.54 -3.61
N ALA A 32 -26.29 -22.20 -2.64
CA ALA A 32 -24.83 -22.23 -2.77
C ALA A 32 -24.34 -23.62 -3.20
N GLN A 33 -23.39 -23.67 -4.14
CA GLN A 33 -22.66 -24.89 -4.47
C GLN A 33 -21.44 -25.06 -3.57
N SER A 34 -20.87 -23.96 -3.06
CA SER A 34 -19.73 -23.92 -2.16
C SER A 34 -20.05 -23.17 -0.87
N SER A 35 -19.59 -23.71 0.28
CA SER A 35 -19.72 -23.05 1.59
C SER A 35 -18.72 -21.91 1.80
N ARG A 36 -18.07 -21.42 0.73
CA ARG A 36 -17.07 -20.33 0.73
C ARG A 36 -17.30 -19.35 -0.42
N GLU A 37 -18.54 -19.22 -0.85
CA GLU A 37 -18.99 -18.20 -1.80
C GLU A 37 -18.87 -16.80 -1.17
N ILE A 38 -17.98 -15.96 -1.72
CA ILE A 38 -17.92 -14.52 -1.46
C ILE A 38 -18.57 -13.76 -2.62
N LEU A 39 -19.00 -12.53 -2.37
CA LEU A 39 -19.44 -11.61 -3.42
C LEU A 39 -18.20 -11.11 -4.19
N LEU A 40 -18.17 -11.35 -5.51
CA LEU A 40 -17.11 -10.93 -6.43
C LEU A 40 -17.52 -9.68 -7.23
N TYR A 41 -18.81 -9.52 -7.52
CA TYR A 41 -19.38 -8.38 -8.23
C TYR A 41 -20.83 -8.18 -7.81
N GLU A 42 -21.29 -6.93 -7.72
CA GLU A 42 -22.68 -6.55 -7.47
C GLU A 42 -23.02 -5.32 -8.32
N GLU A 43 -24.20 -5.34 -8.94
CA GLU A 43 -24.75 -4.22 -9.70
C GLU A 43 -26.27 -4.15 -9.56
N GLY A 44 -26.78 -2.95 -9.32
CA GLY A 44 -28.20 -2.63 -9.17
C GLY A 44 -28.63 -1.47 -10.06
N PHE A 45 -27.75 -0.94 -10.92
CA PHE A 45 -28.01 0.13 -11.89
C PHE A 45 -28.58 1.43 -11.26
N ASP A 46 -28.49 1.58 -9.94
CA ASP A 46 -29.01 2.66 -9.10
C ASP A 46 -28.58 4.07 -9.57
N GLN A 47 -27.40 4.15 -10.19
CA GLN A 47 -26.78 5.40 -10.61
C GLN A 47 -27.24 5.87 -12.01
N GLY A 48 -28.00 5.05 -12.75
CA GLY A 48 -28.45 5.34 -14.12
C GLY A 48 -27.48 4.95 -15.22
N GLU A 49 -26.38 4.25 -14.88
CA GLU A 49 -25.33 3.78 -15.78
C GLU A 49 -25.05 2.29 -15.54
N ALA A 50 -24.36 1.62 -16.48
CA ALA A 50 -24.01 0.20 -16.41
C ALA A 50 -22.50 -0.01 -16.55
N PRO A 51 -21.69 0.36 -15.54
CA PRO A 51 -20.23 0.36 -15.64
C PRO A 51 -19.65 -1.04 -15.87
N GLY A 52 -18.81 -1.19 -16.90
CA GLY A 52 -18.16 -2.45 -17.25
C GLY A 52 -19.00 -3.45 -18.06
N TRP A 53 -20.25 -3.09 -18.38
CA TRP A 53 -21.06 -3.82 -19.35
C TRP A 53 -20.86 -3.25 -20.76
N ASP A 54 -20.58 -4.13 -21.71
CA ASP A 54 -20.88 -3.85 -23.11
C ASP A 54 -22.37 -4.08 -23.37
N LEU A 55 -23.00 -3.14 -24.08
CA LEU A 55 -24.44 -3.08 -24.35
C LEU A 55 -24.62 -2.99 -25.87
N GLU A 56 -24.72 -4.13 -26.54
CA GLU A 56 -24.58 -4.23 -27.99
C GLU A 56 -25.60 -3.34 -28.73
N ALA A 57 -25.09 -2.50 -29.65
CA ALA A 57 -25.82 -1.37 -30.21
C ALA A 57 -26.25 -1.59 -31.68
N LEU A 58 -27.05 -2.61 -31.94
CA LEU A 58 -27.59 -2.93 -33.28
C LEU A 58 -28.75 -2.00 -33.72
N LYS A 59 -28.42 -0.71 -33.83
CA LYS A 59 -29.12 0.43 -34.49
C LYS A 59 -30.57 0.77 -34.09
N GLU A 60 -31.42 -0.18 -33.74
CA GLU A 60 -32.78 0.05 -33.24
C GLU A 60 -33.07 -0.69 -31.92
N ASN A 61 -32.38 -1.82 -31.66
CA ASN A 61 -32.40 -2.53 -30.37
C ASN A 61 -31.07 -2.30 -29.62
N ARG A 62 -31.14 -2.14 -28.29
CA ARG A 62 -30.00 -2.20 -27.37
C ARG A 62 -30.48 -2.37 -25.93
N TRP A 63 -29.59 -2.80 -25.04
CA TRP A 63 -29.77 -2.63 -23.60
C TRP A 63 -29.49 -1.19 -23.17
N TYR A 64 -30.18 -0.70 -22.14
CA TYR A 64 -29.89 0.56 -21.45
C TYR A 64 -30.50 0.57 -20.04
N VAL A 65 -30.03 1.45 -19.17
CA VAL A 65 -30.62 1.60 -17.83
C VAL A 65 -31.88 2.46 -17.90
N GLU A 66 -33.01 1.92 -17.47
CA GLU A 66 -34.26 2.66 -17.26
C GLU A 66 -34.78 2.41 -15.84
N GLY A 67 -35.04 3.49 -15.08
CA GLY A 67 -35.71 3.40 -13.79
C GLY A 67 -34.95 2.64 -12.69
N GLN A 68 -33.61 2.63 -12.73
CA GLN A 68 -32.72 1.85 -11.85
C GLN A 68 -32.73 0.34 -12.13
N ALA A 69 -33.02 -0.08 -13.36
CA ALA A 69 -32.83 -1.45 -13.82
C ALA A 69 -32.29 -1.47 -15.27
N LEU A 70 -31.62 -2.55 -15.68
CA LEU A 70 -31.19 -2.74 -17.06
C LEU A 70 -32.37 -3.27 -17.89
N TYR A 71 -32.68 -2.62 -19.01
CA TYR A 71 -33.83 -2.89 -19.85
C TYR A 71 -33.44 -3.10 -21.32
N ALA A 72 -34.08 -4.06 -21.98
CA ALA A 72 -34.02 -4.22 -23.43
C ALA A 72 -35.34 -4.70 -24.03
N ARG A 73 -35.45 -4.48 -25.34
CA ARG A 73 -36.52 -4.95 -26.22
C ARG A 73 -35.92 -5.33 -27.57
N GLY A 74 -36.38 -6.43 -28.13
CA GLY A 74 -35.83 -7.02 -29.36
C GLY A 74 -34.47 -7.70 -29.13
N HIS A 75 -33.87 -8.24 -30.19
CA HIS A 75 -32.59 -8.95 -30.07
C HIS A 75 -31.47 -7.97 -29.69
N ALA A 76 -30.89 -8.17 -28.50
CA ALA A 76 -29.76 -7.40 -27.98
C ALA A 76 -29.03 -8.23 -26.90
N LEU A 77 -27.70 -8.23 -26.94
CA LEU A 77 -26.82 -8.79 -25.92
C LEU A 77 -26.27 -7.70 -25.00
N ALA A 78 -26.16 -7.98 -23.71
CA ALA A 78 -25.35 -7.24 -22.75
C ALA A 78 -24.39 -8.21 -22.06
N THR A 79 -23.09 -7.90 -22.05
CA THR A 79 -22.04 -8.76 -21.46
C THR A 79 -21.16 -7.95 -20.52
N TYR A 80 -20.92 -8.46 -19.31
CA TYR A 80 -20.00 -7.81 -18.37
C TYR A 80 -18.56 -8.23 -18.70
N LEU A 81 -17.77 -7.31 -19.27
CA LEU A 81 -16.44 -7.62 -19.82
C LEU A 81 -15.35 -7.77 -18.74
N LYS A 82 -15.53 -7.17 -17.56
CA LYS A 82 -14.50 -7.09 -16.50
C LYS A 82 -14.45 -8.31 -15.57
N GLY A 83 -14.82 -9.50 -16.04
CA GLY A 83 -14.84 -10.70 -15.21
C GLY A 83 -14.78 -12.00 -15.99
N GLU A 84 -13.60 -12.61 -16.10
CA GLU A 84 -13.46 -14.02 -16.49
C GLU A 84 -13.54 -14.90 -15.24
N TRP A 85 -14.61 -15.67 -15.10
CA TRP A 85 -14.82 -16.56 -13.95
C TRP A 85 -14.93 -18.02 -14.37
N GLU A 86 -14.18 -18.89 -13.71
CA GLU A 86 -14.32 -20.35 -13.78
C GLU A 86 -15.44 -20.80 -12.82
N ASP A 87 -15.16 -20.87 -11.53
CA ASP A 87 -16.12 -21.28 -10.51
C ASP A 87 -16.94 -20.07 -10.03
N LEU A 88 -18.23 -20.03 -10.36
CA LEU A 88 -19.12 -18.92 -9.99
C LEU A 88 -20.61 -19.31 -9.85
N ARG A 89 -21.34 -18.42 -9.18
CA ARG A 89 -22.81 -18.36 -9.10
C ARG A 89 -23.27 -16.94 -9.39
N LEU A 90 -23.89 -16.76 -10.54
CA LEU A 90 -24.62 -15.55 -10.93
C LEU A 90 -26.02 -15.60 -10.32
N GLU A 91 -26.36 -14.61 -9.49
CA GLU A 91 -27.73 -14.31 -9.07
C GLU A 91 -28.21 -13.03 -9.77
N LEU A 92 -29.49 -12.98 -10.16
CA LEU A 92 -30.12 -11.80 -10.73
C LEU A 92 -31.64 -11.87 -10.57
N THR A 93 -32.30 -10.71 -10.60
CA THR A 93 -33.75 -10.58 -10.71
C THR A 93 -34.11 -10.30 -12.17
N VAL A 94 -35.09 -11.04 -12.71
CA VAL A 94 -35.56 -10.87 -14.10
C VAL A 94 -37.06 -10.66 -14.14
N GLN A 95 -37.55 -9.78 -15.02
CA GLN A 95 -38.98 -9.55 -15.21
C GLN A 95 -39.29 -9.65 -16.71
N LEU A 96 -39.92 -10.76 -17.12
CA LEU A 96 -40.34 -10.97 -18.51
C LEU A 96 -41.59 -10.11 -18.81
N LEU A 97 -41.58 -9.39 -19.94
CA LEU A 97 -42.66 -8.48 -20.35
C LEU A 97 -43.41 -8.98 -21.59
N SER A 98 -42.72 -9.70 -22.49
CA SER A 98 -43.28 -10.30 -23.71
C SER A 98 -43.92 -11.68 -23.48
N PRO A 99 -45.04 -12.01 -24.15
CA PRO A 99 -45.69 -13.32 -24.06
C PRO A 99 -45.11 -14.39 -25.01
N ASP A 100 -44.41 -13.97 -26.07
CA ASP A 100 -44.00 -14.87 -27.16
C ASP A 100 -42.58 -15.44 -26.96
N GLU A 101 -41.68 -14.64 -26.40
CA GLU A 101 -40.23 -14.88 -26.38
C GLU A 101 -39.60 -14.42 -25.07
N GLY A 102 -38.42 -14.97 -24.79
CA GLY A 102 -37.81 -14.97 -23.45
C GLY A 102 -36.48 -14.24 -23.33
N LEU A 103 -35.78 -14.55 -22.25
CA LEU A 103 -34.44 -14.06 -21.92
C LEU A 103 -33.44 -15.23 -21.84
N HIS A 104 -32.28 -15.07 -22.46
CA HIS A 104 -31.11 -15.92 -22.24
C HIS A 104 -30.21 -15.33 -21.15
N ILE A 105 -29.85 -16.13 -20.16
CA ILE A 105 -28.95 -15.77 -19.06
C ILE A 105 -27.67 -16.57 -19.22
N ASN A 106 -26.55 -15.89 -19.44
CA ASN A 106 -25.29 -16.45 -19.93
C ASN A 106 -24.24 -16.53 -18.81
N ILE A 107 -23.47 -17.61 -18.79
CA ILE A 107 -22.42 -17.86 -17.79
C ILE A 107 -21.25 -18.63 -18.44
N ARG A 108 -20.01 -18.30 -18.05
CA ARG A 108 -18.78 -18.70 -18.75
C ARG A 108 -18.81 -18.34 -20.24
N HIS A 109 -19.23 -17.12 -20.57
CA HIS A 109 -19.23 -16.60 -21.93
C HIS A 109 -17.79 -16.28 -22.35
N SER A 110 -17.26 -17.01 -23.33
CA SER A 110 -15.87 -16.93 -23.80
C SER A 110 -15.80 -17.25 -25.30
N GLY A 111 -14.67 -17.00 -25.97
CA GLY A 111 -14.51 -17.34 -27.39
C GLY A 111 -14.71 -18.83 -27.75
N GLU A 112 -14.58 -19.74 -26.76
CA GLU A 112 -14.84 -21.17 -26.95
C GLU A 112 -16.34 -21.54 -26.88
N GLY A 113 -17.17 -20.71 -26.26
CA GLY A 113 -18.59 -21.00 -26.06
C GLY A 113 -19.24 -20.27 -24.88
N ARG A 114 -20.47 -20.68 -24.55
CA ARG A 114 -21.23 -20.20 -23.38
C ARG A 114 -22.18 -21.28 -22.87
N TYR A 115 -22.43 -21.32 -21.57
CA TYR A 115 -23.66 -21.93 -21.04
C TYR A 115 -24.74 -20.87 -20.98
N TYR A 116 -25.99 -21.23 -21.28
CA TYR A 116 -27.10 -20.32 -21.07
C TYR A 116 -28.37 -21.01 -20.59
N LEU A 117 -29.07 -20.35 -19.67
CA LEU A 117 -30.41 -20.65 -19.23
C LEU A 117 -31.38 -19.78 -20.04
N ALA A 118 -32.21 -20.39 -20.87
CA ALA A 118 -33.26 -19.71 -21.61
C ALA A 118 -34.59 -19.81 -20.85
N LEU A 119 -35.11 -18.66 -20.41
CA LEU A 119 -36.39 -18.52 -19.71
C LEU A 119 -37.43 -17.91 -20.66
N HIS A 120 -38.35 -18.72 -21.15
CA HIS A 120 -39.54 -18.28 -21.90
C HIS A 120 -40.76 -18.26 -20.97
N PRO A 121 -41.84 -17.52 -21.29
CA PRO A 121 -43.03 -17.42 -20.45
C PRO A 121 -43.73 -18.75 -20.11
N ASP A 122 -43.49 -19.81 -20.89
CA ASP A 122 -44.11 -21.14 -20.77
C ASP A 122 -43.14 -22.26 -20.35
N ARG A 123 -41.82 -22.05 -20.44
CA ARG A 123 -40.80 -23.10 -20.26
C ARG A 123 -39.40 -22.56 -19.97
N ALA A 124 -38.61 -23.35 -19.25
CA ALA A 124 -37.17 -23.16 -19.10
C ALA A 124 -36.37 -24.23 -19.88
N THR A 125 -35.22 -23.86 -20.44
CA THR A 125 -34.25 -24.80 -21.04
C THR A 125 -32.81 -24.40 -20.72
N LEU A 126 -31.91 -25.40 -20.60
CA LEU A 126 -30.47 -25.19 -20.35
C LEU A 126 -29.66 -25.72 -21.53
N HIS A 127 -28.70 -24.91 -21.99
CA HIS A 127 -27.89 -25.18 -23.18
C HIS A 127 -26.40 -24.93 -22.95
N LYS A 128 -25.56 -25.60 -23.75
CA LYS A 128 -24.15 -25.34 -23.99
C LYS A 128 -23.98 -24.96 -25.46
N GLN A 129 -23.46 -23.78 -25.75
CA GLN A 129 -22.97 -23.39 -27.07
C GLN A 129 -21.45 -23.63 -27.12
N ILE A 130 -20.96 -24.15 -28.24
CA ILE A 130 -19.52 -24.28 -28.54
C ILE A 130 -19.23 -23.52 -29.83
N GLY A 131 -18.31 -22.55 -29.78
CA GLY A 131 -17.98 -21.63 -30.87
C GLY A 131 -19.11 -20.64 -31.22
N PHE A 132 -18.78 -19.68 -32.08
CA PHE A 132 -19.69 -18.63 -32.56
C PHE A 132 -19.60 -18.49 -34.08
N GLY A 133 -20.73 -18.29 -34.74
CA GLY A 133 -20.81 -18.11 -36.19
C GLY A 133 -20.55 -19.39 -36.98
N ALA A 134 -19.61 -19.34 -37.93
CA ALA A 134 -19.43 -20.36 -38.96
C ALA A 134 -18.86 -21.69 -38.42
N GLY A 135 -19.73 -22.52 -37.85
CA GLY A 135 -19.39 -23.83 -37.25
C GLY A 135 -19.86 -24.01 -35.81
N GLU A 136 -20.59 -23.03 -35.26
CA GLU A 136 -21.12 -23.10 -33.89
C GLU A 136 -22.06 -24.28 -33.66
N ARG A 137 -22.11 -24.75 -32.40
CA ARG A 137 -22.89 -25.94 -32.02
C ARG A 137 -23.68 -25.68 -30.75
N PHE A 138 -25.00 -25.59 -30.89
CA PHE A 138 -25.94 -25.54 -29.78
C PHE A 138 -26.28 -26.96 -29.29
N ILE A 139 -26.11 -27.20 -28.00
CA ILE A 139 -26.36 -28.47 -27.34
C ILE A 139 -27.31 -28.22 -26.17
N GLN A 140 -28.56 -28.66 -26.28
CA GLN A 140 -29.48 -28.64 -25.15
C GLN A 140 -29.08 -29.75 -24.17
N VAL A 141 -28.59 -29.39 -22.98
CA VAL A 141 -27.93 -30.33 -22.06
C VAL A 141 -28.89 -31.03 -21.09
N ALA A 142 -30.11 -30.50 -20.95
CA ALA A 142 -31.17 -31.06 -20.13
C ALA A 142 -32.49 -31.19 -20.92
N LYS A 143 -33.46 -31.97 -20.42
CA LYS A 143 -34.83 -31.93 -20.95
C LYS A 143 -35.48 -30.58 -20.58
N PRO A 144 -36.39 -30.02 -21.40
CA PRO A 144 -37.11 -28.81 -21.03
C PRO A 144 -37.92 -28.99 -19.74
N VAL A 145 -38.11 -27.90 -19.01
CA VAL A 145 -39.02 -27.83 -17.86
C VAL A 145 -40.18 -26.93 -18.26
N ASP A 146 -41.36 -27.53 -18.44
CA ASP A 146 -42.61 -26.80 -18.70
C ASP A 146 -43.02 -26.07 -17.41
N GLN A 147 -42.87 -24.75 -17.40
CA GLN A 147 -43.12 -23.90 -16.23
C GLN A 147 -43.58 -22.53 -16.71
N ALA A 148 -44.78 -22.13 -16.31
CA ALA A 148 -45.27 -20.78 -16.54
C ALA A 148 -44.53 -19.78 -15.65
N PHE A 149 -44.02 -18.70 -16.25
CA PHE A 149 -43.45 -17.54 -15.56
C PHE A 149 -44.42 -16.36 -15.71
N GLU A 150 -44.74 -15.67 -14.62
CA GLU A 150 -45.80 -14.67 -14.63
C GLU A 150 -45.29 -13.34 -15.19
N LEU A 151 -45.79 -12.98 -16.38
CA LEU A 151 -45.38 -11.75 -17.06
C LEU A 151 -45.57 -10.52 -16.16
N LYS A 152 -44.58 -9.65 -16.15
CA LYS A 152 -44.52 -8.40 -15.36
C LYS A 152 -44.40 -8.64 -13.84
N ILE A 153 -44.05 -9.85 -13.41
CA ILE A 153 -43.63 -10.14 -12.03
C ILE A 153 -42.13 -10.44 -12.01
N PRO A 154 -41.36 -9.94 -11.00
CA PRO A 154 -39.94 -10.26 -10.88
C PRO A 154 -39.73 -11.70 -10.39
N HIS A 155 -38.91 -12.44 -11.10
CA HIS A 155 -38.45 -13.79 -10.78
C HIS A 155 -36.99 -13.76 -10.31
N GLY A 156 -36.69 -14.49 -9.24
CA GLY A 156 -35.32 -14.59 -8.70
C GLY A 156 -34.58 -15.76 -9.33
N VAL A 157 -33.48 -15.49 -10.05
CA VAL A 157 -32.68 -16.52 -10.74
C VAL A 157 -31.31 -16.66 -10.08
N SER A 158 -30.85 -17.90 -9.94
CA SER A 158 -29.47 -18.25 -9.59
C SER A 158 -28.96 -19.31 -10.56
N LEU A 159 -27.95 -18.97 -11.36
CA LEU A 159 -27.26 -19.86 -12.31
C LEU A 159 -25.80 -19.99 -11.89
N SER A 160 -25.27 -21.21 -11.78
CA SER A 160 -23.92 -21.45 -11.28
C SER A 160 -23.21 -22.57 -12.02
N VAL A 161 -21.88 -22.45 -12.13
CA VAL A 161 -21.00 -23.49 -12.66
C VAL A 161 -19.82 -23.64 -11.71
N TYR A 162 -19.62 -24.86 -11.18
CA TYR A 162 -18.48 -25.22 -10.34
C TYR A 162 -17.82 -26.49 -10.88
N GLY A 163 -16.54 -26.42 -11.25
CA GLY A 163 -15.88 -27.43 -12.08
C GLY A 163 -16.61 -27.57 -13.41
N GLY A 164 -17.33 -28.69 -13.59
CA GLY A 164 -18.29 -28.90 -14.69
C GLY A 164 -19.76 -28.92 -14.28
N ARG A 165 -20.11 -28.73 -12.99
CA ARG A 165 -21.50 -28.84 -12.51
C ARG A 165 -22.27 -27.53 -12.71
N VAL A 166 -23.20 -27.54 -13.66
CA VAL A 166 -24.12 -26.45 -13.97
C VAL A 166 -25.42 -26.63 -13.18
N LEU A 167 -25.72 -25.73 -12.25
CA LEU A 167 -26.92 -25.72 -11.41
C LEU A 167 -27.72 -24.43 -11.65
N ALA A 168 -29.00 -24.57 -11.99
CA ALA A 168 -29.95 -23.49 -12.21
C ALA A 168 -31.14 -23.58 -11.24
N VAL A 169 -31.42 -22.47 -10.56
CA VAL A 169 -32.51 -22.32 -9.58
C VAL A 169 -33.31 -21.07 -9.93
N VAL A 170 -34.65 -21.18 -9.94
CA VAL A 170 -35.55 -20.04 -10.13
C VAL A 170 -36.63 -20.05 -9.04
N ASP A 171 -36.86 -18.91 -8.38
CA ASP A 171 -37.78 -18.71 -7.25
C ASP A 171 -37.60 -19.72 -6.09
N GLY A 172 -36.35 -20.18 -5.91
CA GLY A 172 -35.95 -21.19 -4.92
C GLY A 172 -36.17 -22.65 -5.36
N GLN A 173 -36.63 -22.90 -6.60
CA GLN A 173 -36.80 -24.24 -7.17
C GLN A 173 -35.63 -24.58 -8.09
N THR A 174 -34.93 -25.70 -7.82
CA THR A 174 -33.88 -26.22 -8.73
C THR A 174 -34.54 -26.77 -9.99
N LEU A 175 -34.29 -26.13 -11.14
CA LEU A 175 -34.83 -26.55 -12.44
C LEU A 175 -33.86 -27.49 -13.17
N PHE A 176 -32.55 -27.20 -13.07
CA PHE A 176 -31.50 -27.98 -13.70
C PHE A 176 -30.34 -28.21 -12.73
N ASP A 177 -29.82 -29.44 -12.71
CA ASP A 177 -28.61 -29.86 -12.01
C ASP A 177 -27.91 -30.86 -12.94
N TRP A 178 -26.91 -30.38 -13.67
CA TRP A 178 -26.23 -31.12 -14.75
C TRP A 178 -24.71 -31.06 -14.55
N THR A 179 -23.97 -31.98 -15.16
CA THR A 179 -22.50 -32.00 -15.10
C THR A 179 -21.93 -32.24 -16.49
N ASP A 180 -20.99 -31.38 -16.86
CA ASP A 180 -20.23 -31.43 -18.09
C ASP A 180 -18.90 -32.18 -17.87
N ASP A 181 -18.68 -33.26 -18.62
CA ASP A 181 -17.42 -34.00 -18.60
C ASP A 181 -16.27 -33.26 -19.31
N ALA A 182 -16.58 -32.23 -20.11
CA ALA A 182 -15.64 -31.39 -20.84
C ALA A 182 -16.04 -29.90 -20.74
N PRO A 183 -15.94 -29.30 -19.54
CA PRO A 183 -16.53 -28.00 -19.26
C PRO A 183 -15.90 -26.85 -20.04
N LEU A 184 -16.71 -25.83 -20.33
CA LEU A 184 -16.24 -24.57 -20.92
C LEU A 184 -15.27 -23.85 -19.96
N PRO A 185 -14.26 -23.13 -20.49
CA PRO A 185 -13.27 -22.40 -19.70
C PRO A 185 -13.89 -21.19 -18.97
N ALA A 186 -13.07 -20.49 -18.17
CA ALA A 186 -13.46 -19.24 -17.54
C ALA A 186 -13.99 -18.22 -18.56
N GLY A 187 -15.02 -17.45 -18.16
CA GLY A 187 -15.61 -16.44 -19.03
C GLY A 187 -16.63 -15.54 -18.32
N ALA A 188 -17.17 -14.60 -19.09
CA ALA A 188 -18.07 -13.55 -18.64
C ALA A 188 -19.48 -14.03 -18.27
N ILE A 189 -20.25 -13.12 -17.67
CA ILE A 189 -21.71 -13.20 -17.58
C ILE A 189 -22.35 -12.30 -18.63
N GLY A 190 -23.59 -12.58 -18.99
CA GLY A 190 -24.36 -11.68 -19.85
C GLY A 190 -25.84 -12.02 -19.91
N VAL A 191 -26.64 -11.13 -20.49
CA VAL A 191 -28.08 -11.32 -20.73
C VAL A 191 -28.42 -10.97 -22.18
N GLU A 192 -29.25 -11.78 -22.81
CA GLU A 192 -29.64 -11.63 -24.22
C GLU A 192 -31.16 -11.75 -24.35
N THR A 193 -31.83 -10.69 -24.81
CA THR A 193 -33.22 -10.75 -25.26
C THR A 193 -33.29 -11.26 -26.70
N LEU A 194 -34.37 -11.96 -27.05
CA LEU A 194 -34.61 -12.47 -28.41
C LEU A 194 -35.39 -11.46 -29.29
N GLU A 195 -35.64 -11.77 -30.57
CA GLU A 195 -36.28 -10.89 -31.57
C GLU A 195 -37.56 -10.17 -31.08
N ARG A 196 -38.38 -10.85 -30.28
CA ARG A 196 -39.60 -10.32 -29.63
C ARG A 196 -39.51 -10.31 -28.10
N GLY A 197 -38.34 -10.58 -27.53
CA GLY A 197 -38.08 -10.46 -26.10
C GLY A 197 -38.20 -9.02 -25.61
N GLU A 198 -38.71 -8.84 -24.39
CA GLU A 198 -38.76 -7.56 -23.68
C GLU A 198 -38.65 -7.88 -22.18
N ALA A 199 -37.67 -7.29 -21.49
CA ALA A 199 -37.35 -7.66 -20.11
C ALA A 199 -36.63 -6.55 -19.32
N PHE A 200 -36.82 -6.56 -18.01
CA PHE A 200 -35.92 -5.91 -17.04
C PHE A 200 -34.99 -6.93 -16.37
N VAL A 201 -33.77 -6.51 -16.06
CA VAL A 201 -32.73 -7.23 -15.31
C VAL A 201 -32.17 -6.30 -14.24
N ASP A 202 -32.08 -6.79 -13.00
CA ASP A 202 -31.74 -6.00 -11.82
C ASP A 202 -31.13 -6.90 -10.71
N HIS A 203 -30.51 -6.31 -9.68
CA HIS A 203 -29.93 -6.98 -8.52
C HIS A 203 -28.91 -8.08 -8.91
N VAL A 204 -28.07 -7.80 -9.91
CA VAL A 204 -27.06 -8.73 -10.41
C VAL A 204 -25.95 -8.90 -9.38
N ARG A 205 -25.66 -10.14 -8.99
CA ARG A 205 -24.59 -10.49 -8.05
C ARG A 205 -23.84 -11.70 -8.55
N VAL A 206 -22.52 -11.59 -8.68
CA VAL A 206 -21.65 -12.76 -8.91
C VAL A 206 -21.03 -13.15 -7.59
N TYR A 207 -21.26 -14.38 -7.20
CA TYR A 207 -20.54 -15.04 -6.11
C TYR A 207 -19.55 -16.03 -6.68
N GLY A 208 -18.43 -16.26 -6.00
CA GLY A 208 -17.48 -17.30 -6.33
C GLY A 208 -16.68 -17.73 -5.11
N PRO A 209 -15.85 -18.77 -5.21
CA PRO A 209 -14.99 -19.19 -4.10
C PRO A 209 -14.07 -18.05 -3.66
N ALA A 210 -13.84 -17.92 -2.35
CA ALA A 210 -13.05 -16.86 -1.70
C ALA A 210 -11.62 -16.62 -2.23
N PHE A 211 -11.14 -17.50 -3.12
CA PHE A 211 -9.91 -17.43 -3.90
C PHE A 211 -10.13 -18.41 -5.08
N ARG A 212 -9.78 -18.04 -6.33
CA ARG A 212 -10.58 -18.36 -7.54
C ARG A 212 -10.04 -17.74 -8.85
N GLN A 213 -9.45 -16.55 -8.84
CA GLN A 213 -8.66 -16.10 -10.01
C GLN A 213 -7.40 -16.96 -10.11
N LEU A 214 -7.46 -17.96 -11.00
CA LEU A 214 -6.29 -18.58 -11.59
C LEU A 214 -5.47 -17.49 -12.26
N GLU A 215 -4.19 -17.40 -11.92
CA GLU A 215 -3.22 -16.73 -12.80
C GLU A 215 -3.19 -17.54 -14.09
N LEU A 216 -3.94 -17.07 -15.08
CA LEU A 216 -3.91 -17.63 -16.43
C LEU A 216 -2.49 -17.43 -16.95
N ILE A 217 -1.85 -18.52 -17.35
CA ILE A 217 -0.48 -18.50 -17.89
C ILE A 217 -0.57 -17.86 -19.29
N ARG A 218 -0.48 -16.53 -19.28
CA ARG A 218 -0.61 -15.60 -20.42
C ARG A 218 0.54 -14.58 -20.39
N PRO A 219 0.83 -13.91 -21.51
CA PRO A 219 1.69 -12.73 -21.53
C PRO A 219 1.00 -11.49 -20.95
N ASP A 220 1.76 -10.43 -20.80
CA ASP A 220 1.29 -9.10 -20.36
C ASP A 220 2.15 -8.01 -21.05
N LEU A 221 1.82 -7.65 -22.30
CA LEU A 221 2.60 -6.68 -23.08
C LEU A 221 2.30 -5.24 -22.66
N VAL A 222 3.03 -4.75 -21.65
CA VAL A 222 2.97 -3.35 -21.23
C VAL A 222 3.89 -2.46 -22.10
N VAL A 223 3.36 -1.33 -22.57
CA VAL A 223 4.17 -0.25 -23.16
C VAL A 223 4.66 0.66 -22.03
N LEU A 224 5.97 0.70 -21.78
CA LEU A 224 6.52 1.55 -20.74
C LEU A 224 6.55 3.04 -21.17
N PRO A 225 6.38 4.00 -20.24
CA PRO A 225 6.44 5.42 -20.55
C PRO A 225 7.74 5.84 -21.24
N VAL A 226 7.63 6.59 -22.34
CA VAL A 226 8.78 7.03 -23.14
C VAL A 226 9.52 8.18 -22.45
N GLU A 227 10.61 7.87 -21.75
CA GLU A 227 11.46 8.87 -21.08
C GLU A 227 12.24 9.78 -22.05
N LYS A 228 12.46 9.35 -23.30
CA LYS A 228 13.42 9.97 -24.23
C LYS A 228 12.89 10.09 -25.66
N PHE A 229 12.79 11.34 -26.11
CA PHE A 229 12.57 11.71 -27.51
C PHE A 229 13.41 12.95 -27.86
N SER A 230 13.60 13.18 -29.15
CA SER A 230 14.25 14.38 -29.69
C SER A 230 13.75 14.67 -31.10
N TYR A 231 13.49 15.94 -31.41
CA TYR A 231 13.33 16.38 -32.80
C TYR A 231 14.69 16.63 -33.46
N ALA A 232 14.78 16.43 -34.77
CA ALA A 232 15.88 16.96 -35.57
C ALA A 232 15.86 18.50 -35.59
N THR A 233 17.03 19.13 -35.76
CA THR A 233 17.21 20.59 -35.71
C THR A 233 16.50 21.38 -36.82
N ASP A 234 15.95 20.69 -37.82
CA ASP A 234 15.14 21.24 -38.92
C ASP A 234 13.64 21.03 -38.72
N CYS A 235 13.21 20.39 -37.62
CA CYS A 235 11.85 19.90 -37.36
C CYS A 235 11.31 18.95 -38.45
N GLN A 236 12.14 18.28 -39.26
CA GLN A 236 11.68 17.34 -40.30
C GLN A 236 11.55 15.89 -39.82
N SER A 237 12.11 15.55 -38.65
CA SER A 237 11.94 14.22 -38.04
C SER A 237 11.90 14.25 -36.52
N LEU A 238 11.28 13.21 -35.97
CA LEU A 238 11.20 12.87 -34.56
C LEU A 238 11.93 11.54 -34.36
N SER A 239 12.77 11.44 -33.34
CA SER A 239 13.34 10.18 -32.85
C SER A 239 12.92 9.95 -31.40
N LEU A 240 12.52 8.72 -31.06
CA LEU A 240 12.18 8.29 -29.70
C LEU A 240 12.57 6.84 -29.46
N VAL A 241 12.65 6.45 -28.18
CA VAL A 241 12.86 5.05 -27.78
C VAL A 241 11.65 4.55 -27.00
N ALA A 242 10.93 3.59 -27.55
CA ALA A 242 9.83 2.92 -26.86
C ALA A 242 10.29 1.57 -26.29
N THR A 243 9.79 1.19 -25.12
CA THR A 243 10.07 -0.12 -24.51
C THR A 243 8.77 -0.89 -24.32
N VAL A 244 8.71 -2.09 -24.87
CA VAL A 244 7.64 -3.06 -24.62
C VAL A 244 8.19 -4.14 -23.70
N LEU A 245 7.50 -4.46 -22.62
CA LEU A 245 7.87 -5.48 -21.64
C LEU A 245 6.76 -6.53 -21.56
N ASN A 246 7.11 -7.82 -21.52
CA ASN A 246 6.17 -8.87 -21.15
C ASN A 246 6.22 -9.10 -19.62
N GLY A 247 5.29 -8.49 -18.89
CA GLY A 247 5.12 -8.70 -17.43
C GLY A 247 4.49 -10.04 -17.05
N GLY A 248 3.98 -10.78 -18.04
CA GLY A 248 3.19 -12.00 -17.86
C GLY A 248 4.01 -13.25 -17.56
N LYS A 249 3.31 -14.38 -17.51
CA LYS A 249 3.86 -15.71 -17.15
C LYS A 249 3.96 -16.68 -18.33
N ALA A 250 3.55 -16.27 -19.53
CA ALA A 250 3.76 -16.98 -20.79
C ALA A 250 4.55 -16.13 -21.80
N VAL A 251 5.11 -16.78 -22.81
CA VAL A 251 5.70 -16.12 -23.99
C VAL A 251 4.59 -15.41 -24.78
N SER A 252 4.80 -14.18 -25.22
CA SER A 252 3.75 -13.40 -25.89
C SER A 252 3.35 -13.92 -27.26
N GLY A 253 4.34 -14.29 -28.08
CA GLY A 253 4.16 -14.28 -29.54
C GLY A 253 4.49 -12.90 -30.12
N SER A 254 4.69 -12.83 -31.43
CA SER A 254 5.05 -11.59 -32.13
C SER A 254 3.84 -10.70 -32.33
N SER A 255 3.98 -9.42 -32.01
CA SER A 255 2.96 -8.38 -32.16
C SER A 255 3.55 -7.14 -32.84
N VAL A 256 2.88 -6.00 -32.78
CA VAL A 256 3.29 -4.73 -33.37
C VAL A 256 2.98 -3.55 -32.45
N LEU A 257 3.98 -2.72 -32.22
CA LEU A 257 3.80 -1.40 -31.64
C LEU A 257 3.35 -0.41 -32.74
N GLN A 258 2.11 0.06 -32.65
CA GLN A 258 1.56 1.13 -33.48
C GLN A 258 1.66 2.48 -32.73
N ILE A 259 2.03 3.55 -33.44
CA ILE A 259 2.18 4.89 -32.87
C ILE A 259 1.45 5.91 -33.74
N THR A 260 0.50 6.64 -33.15
CA THR A 260 -0.35 7.63 -33.85
C THR A 260 -0.57 8.87 -33.00
N ASP A 261 -0.87 10.01 -33.63
CA ASP A 261 -1.57 11.14 -33.02
C ASP A 261 -3.01 11.19 -33.59
N PRO A 262 -4.02 10.66 -32.86
CA PRO A 262 -5.41 10.66 -33.31
C PRO A 262 -6.03 12.06 -33.44
N LYS A 263 -5.50 13.04 -32.69
CA LYS A 263 -6.02 14.42 -32.60
C LYS A 263 -5.55 15.28 -33.77
N ASN A 264 -4.32 15.08 -34.23
CA ASN A 264 -3.72 15.78 -35.36
C ASN A 264 -3.74 14.97 -36.68
N GLN A 265 -4.22 13.72 -36.64
CA GLN A 265 -4.33 12.80 -37.79
C GLN A 265 -2.96 12.42 -38.41
N TRP A 266 -1.96 12.17 -37.55
CA TRP A 266 -0.61 11.77 -37.96
C TRP A 266 -0.31 10.33 -37.54
N GLU A 267 -0.18 9.43 -38.52
CA GLU A 267 0.38 8.09 -38.30
C GLU A 267 1.91 8.21 -38.22
N VAL A 268 2.50 7.92 -37.06
CA VAL A 268 3.91 8.22 -36.76
C VAL A 268 4.80 7.05 -37.13
N ALA A 269 4.47 5.85 -36.63
CA ALA A 269 5.28 4.65 -36.83
C ALA A 269 4.48 3.37 -36.60
N TRP A 270 5.02 2.28 -37.15
CA TRP A 270 4.58 0.90 -36.97
C TRP A 270 5.85 0.06 -36.84
N ARG A 271 5.96 -0.80 -35.82
CA ARG A 271 7.17 -1.61 -35.55
C ARG A 271 6.79 -2.99 -35.04
N GLU A 272 7.20 -4.02 -35.76
CA GLU A 272 7.11 -5.42 -35.30
C GLU A 272 7.87 -5.60 -33.99
N VAL A 273 7.25 -6.33 -33.06
CA VAL A 273 7.82 -6.73 -31.77
C VAL A 273 7.95 -8.25 -31.78
N PRO A 274 9.16 -8.81 -31.62
CA PRO A 274 9.34 -10.26 -31.58
C PRO A 274 8.68 -10.85 -30.33
N ALA A 275 8.43 -12.16 -30.34
CA ALA A 275 7.92 -12.86 -29.16
C ALA A 275 8.84 -12.65 -27.95
N LEU A 276 8.26 -12.15 -26.85
CA LEU A 276 8.96 -11.88 -25.60
C LEU A 276 8.70 -13.01 -24.61
N ASP A 277 9.77 -13.57 -24.05
CA ASP A 277 9.69 -14.47 -22.89
C ASP A 277 9.12 -13.74 -21.65
N PRO A 278 8.59 -14.47 -20.64
CA PRO A 278 8.21 -13.90 -19.35
C PRO A 278 9.32 -13.03 -18.72
N GLY A 279 9.02 -11.75 -18.45
CA GLY A 279 9.99 -10.76 -17.97
C GLY A 279 10.95 -10.20 -19.02
N GLY A 280 10.81 -10.60 -20.29
CA GLY A 280 11.61 -10.11 -21.42
C GLY A 280 11.07 -8.78 -21.97
N ALA A 281 11.96 -7.95 -22.51
CA ALA A 281 11.61 -6.63 -23.05
C ALA A 281 12.29 -6.34 -24.40
N ALA A 282 11.61 -5.58 -25.26
CA ALA A 282 12.13 -5.04 -26.51
C ALA A 282 12.26 -3.50 -26.40
N ASN A 283 13.46 -2.99 -26.66
CA ASN A 283 13.71 -1.56 -26.83
C ASN A 283 13.72 -1.23 -28.33
N LEU A 284 12.86 -0.30 -28.75
CA LEU A 284 12.60 0.02 -30.15
C LEU A 284 13.02 1.46 -30.42
N GLU A 285 14.11 1.64 -31.17
CA GLU A 285 14.50 2.96 -31.69
C GLU A 285 13.61 3.32 -32.89
N ILE A 286 12.86 4.41 -32.77
CA ILE A 286 11.87 4.86 -33.73
C ILE A 286 12.24 6.26 -34.21
N THR A 287 12.63 6.36 -35.48
CA THR A 287 12.66 7.62 -36.22
C THR A 287 11.47 7.68 -37.17
N ALA A 288 10.80 8.83 -37.20
CA ALA A 288 9.64 9.14 -38.02
C ALA A 288 9.79 10.54 -38.66
N GLU A 289 9.26 10.72 -39.86
CA GLU A 289 9.19 12.04 -40.51
C GLU A 289 8.08 12.88 -39.87
N LEU A 290 8.34 14.16 -39.59
CA LEU A 290 7.36 15.12 -39.05
C LEU A 290 6.79 15.97 -40.19
N PRO A 291 5.53 15.77 -40.62
CA PRO A 291 4.98 16.43 -41.79
C PRO A 291 4.93 17.95 -41.66
N ALA A 292 5.12 18.67 -42.77
CA ALA A 292 5.27 20.13 -42.77
C ALA A 292 4.02 20.89 -42.28
N ASP A 293 2.82 20.28 -42.34
CA ASP A 293 1.58 20.80 -41.78
C ASP A 293 1.43 20.57 -40.26
N GLN A 294 2.27 19.68 -39.69
CA GLN A 294 2.29 19.29 -38.28
C GLN A 294 3.42 19.99 -37.49
N GLN A 295 4.47 20.47 -38.17
CA GLN A 295 5.53 21.27 -37.56
C GLN A 295 4.96 22.47 -36.78
N GLY A 296 5.51 22.73 -35.59
CA GLY A 296 5.04 23.77 -34.70
C GLY A 296 3.75 23.46 -33.92
N ARG A 297 3.20 22.24 -33.98
CA ARG A 297 2.06 21.81 -33.17
C ARG A 297 2.47 20.95 -31.98
N GLU A 298 1.69 21.04 -30.90
CA GLU A 298 1.76 20.09 -29.78
C GLU A 298 1.04 18.78 -30.15
N HIS A 299 1.71 17.66 -29.87
CA HIS A 299 1.23 16.32 -30.21
C HIS A 299 1.01 15.49 -28.95
N VAL A 300 0.03 14.59 -29.00
CA VAL A 300 -0.12 13.51 -28.01
C VAL A 300 -0.07 12.22 -28.80
N LEU A 301 1.03 11.49 -28.67
CA LEU A 301 1.19 10.21 -29.34
C LEU A 301 0.60 9.12 -28.46
N THR A 302 -0.32 8.34 -29.02
CA THR A 302 -0.77 7.08 -28.42
C THR A 302 0.09 5.96 -29.01
N LEU A 303 0.84 5.29 -28.15
CA LEU A 303 1.61 4.09 -28.46
C LEU A 303 0.78 2.88 -27.99
N VAL A 304 0.49 1.93 -28.87
CA VAL A 304 -0.31 0.73 -28.57
C VAL A 304 0.41 -0.52 -29.07
N ILE A 305 0.61 -1.50 -28.19
CA ILE A 305 1.03 -2.87 -28.56
C ILE A 305 -0.22 -3.76 -28.68
N ASP A 306 -0.18 -4.72 -29.61
CA ASP A 306 -1.32 -5.59 -29.94
C ASP A 306 -2.64 -4.84 -30.25
N PRO A 307 -2.62 -3.85 -31.16
CA PRO A 307 -3.79 -3.00 -31.45
C PRO A 307 -4.97 -3.75 -32.09
N ASP A 308 -4.79 -5.01 -32.50
CA ASP A 308 -5.82 -5.91 -33.02
C ASP A 308 -6.28 -7.00 -32.02
N GLN A 309 -5.73 -7.03 -30.79
CA GLN A 309 -6.05 -7.99 -29.71
C GLN A 309 -5.95 -9.46 -30.18
N ALA A 310 -4.89 -9.75 -30.91
CA ALA A 310 -4.53 -11.07 -31.42
C ALA A 310 -3.79 -11.93 -30.38
N ILE A 311 -3.05 -11.29 -29.47
CA ILE A 311 -2.47 -11.90 -28.28
C ILE A 311 -3.42 -11.67 -27.11
N ARG A 312 -3.82 -12.75 -26.41
CA ARG A 312 -4.72 -12.68 -25.27
C ARG A 312 -3.94 -12.68 -23.96
N GLU A 313 -4.10 -11.62 -23.18
CA GLU A 313 -3.14 -11.20 -22.15
C GLU A 313 -3.70 -11.41 -20.73
N SER A 314 -2.92 -11.13 -19.68
CA SER A 314 -3.44 -11.07 -18.31
C SER A 314 -4.13 -9.73 -17.99
N ASP A 315 -3.63 -8.61 -18.50
CA ASP A 315 -4.20 -7.26 -18.38
C ASP A 315 -4.12 -6.48 -19.72
N GLU A 316 -5.10 -6.74 -20.58
CA GLU A 316 -5.39 -6.00 -21.83
C GLU A 316 -5.52 -4.47 -21.64
N GLY A 317 -5.57 -3.98 -20.39
CA GLY A 317 -5.68 -2.57 -20.05
C GLY A 317 -4.35 -1.80 -20.05
N ASN A 318 -3.20 -2.47 -20.09
CA ASN A 318 -1.88 -1.84 -20.00
C ASN A 318 -1.08 -1.77 -21.33
N ASN A 319 -1.67 -2.29 -22.41
CA ASN A 319 -1.17 -2.27 -23.79
C ASN A 319 -0.95 -0.87 -24.41
N ALA A 320 -1.30 0.22 -23.72
CA ALA A 320 -1.25 1.58 -24.27
C ALA A 320 -0.54 2.59 -23.35
N SER A 321 0.35 3.41 -23.94
CA SER A 321 0.98 4.56 -23.28
C SER A 321 0.79 5.84 -24.11
N GLU A 322 0.51 6.95 -23.46
CA GLU A 322 0.57 8.28 -24.08
C GLU A 322 1.95 8.92 -23.93
N LEU A 323 2.38 9.68 -24.94
CA LEU A 323 3.55 10.54 -24.91
C LEU A 323 3.17 11.95 -25.36
N TYR A 324 3.26 12.91 -24.44
CA TYR A 324 3.12 14.32 -24.77
C TYR A 324 4.39 14.85 -25.43
N LEU A 325 4.26 15.41 -26.63
CA LEU A 325 5.35 16.12 -27.30
C LEU A 325 5.02 17.62 -27.37
N PRO A 326 5.90 18.49 -26.86
CA PRO A 326 5.75 19.93 -27.06
C PRO A 326 5.93 20.27 -28.54
N ALA A 327 5.43 21.44 -28.93
CA ALA A 327 5.58 21.93 -30.29
C ALA A 327 7.06 21.98 -30.72
N CYS A 328 7.36 21.40 -31.90
CA CYS A 328 8.69 21.55 -32.50
C CYS A 328 8.85 23.01 -32.96
N ALA A 329 9.32 23.84 -32.04
CA ALA A 329 9.68 25.22 -32.30
C ALA A 329 10.97 25.23 -33.12
N GLN A 330 10.86 25.51 -34.42
CA GLN A 330 11.99 26.04 -35.18
C GLN A 330 12.53 27.24 -34.40
N ALA A 331 13.81 27.21 -34.03
CA ALA A 331 14.37 28.20 -33.11
C ALA A 331 14.16 29.63 -33.65
N GLU A 332 13.51 30.49 -32.87
CA GLU A 332 13.28 31.88 -33.29
C GLU A 332 14.63 32.52 -33.67
N PRO A 333 14.77 33.09 -34.88
CA PRO A 333 16.07 33.51 -35.38
C PRO A 333 16.61 34.63 -34.49
N ALA A 334 17.69 34.32 -33.77
CA ALA A 334 18.17 35.07 -32.62
C ALA A 334 18.16 36.59 -32.85
N ALA A 335 17.63 37.32 -31.87
CA ALA A 335 17.36 38.75 -31.97
C ALA A 335 18.64 39.53 -32.29
N LEU A 336 18.70 40.05 -33.52
CA LEU A 336 19.85 40.77 -34.06
C LEU A 336 20.13 42.02 -33.21
N LEU A 337 21.32 42.10 -32.60
CA LEU A 337 21.68 43.16 -31.66
C LEU A 337 23.12 43.64 -31.91
N ILE A 338 23.35 44.95 -31.78
CA ILE A 338 24.70 45.53 -31.69
C ILE A 338 24.94 45.98 -30.25
N ARG A 339 25.99 45.44 -29.63
CA ARG A 339 26.46 45.74 -28.27
C ARG A 339 27.57 46.79 -28.23
N GLY A 340 28.45 46.84 -29.23
CA GLY A 340 29.59 47.78 -29.24
C GLY A 340 30.28 47.95 -30.59
N LEU A 341 31.18 48.93 -30.67
CA LEU A 341 31.98 49.29 -31.85
C LEU A 341 33.43 49.53 -31.40
N ASP A 342 34.41 48.97 -32.11
CA ASP A 342 35.84 49.06 -31.80
C ASP A 342 36.68 49.23 -33.08
N PRO A 343 37.26 50.42 -33.36
CA PRO A 343 37.07 51.68 -32.64
C PRO A 343 35.67 52.28 -32.86
N ALA A 344 35.21 53.09 -31.92
CA ALA A 344 33.91 53.76 -31.99
C ALA A 344 33.93 55.12 -32.74
N GLU A 345 35.09 55.60 -33.17
CA GLU A 345 35.25 56.86 -33.90
C GLU A 345 36.39 56.81 -34.93
N GLY A 346 36.39 57.75 -35.87
CA GLY A 346 37.41 57.90 -36.92
C GLY A 346 37.48 59.33 -37.47
N ARG A 347 38.45 59.58 -38.35
CA ARG A 347 38.76 60.91 -38.91
C ARG A 347 38.32 61.04 -40.37
N ARG A 348 38.15 62.29 -40.83
CA ARG A 348 37.89 62.59 -42.24
C ARG A 348 39.05 62.11 -43.13
N GLY A 349 38.73 61.51 -44.28
CA GLY A 349 39.71 60.94 -45.21
C GLY A 349 40.27 59.57 -44.78
N GLU A 350 39.86 59.04 -43.62
CA GLU A 350 40.40 57.80 -43.07
C GLU A 350 39.68 56.56 -43.63
N THR A 351 40.45 55.50 -43.88
CA THR A 351 39.92 54.17 -44.19
C THR A 351 40.41 53.19 -43.13
N LEU A 352 39.48 52.60 -42.37
CA LEU A 352 39.77 51.77 -41.20
C LEU A 352 38.85 50.54 -41.14
N THR A 353 39.19 49.58 -40.30
CA THR A 353 38.33 48.43 -40.00
C THR A 353 37.72 48.62 -38.62
N VAL A 354 36.39 48.54 -38.53
CA VAL A 354 35.62 48.62 -37.28
C VAL A 354 35.07 47.24 -36.95
N ARG A 355 35.41 46.74 -35.77
CA ARG A 355 34.80 45.54 -35.19
C ARG A 355 33.42 45.92 -34.62
N VAL A 356 32.39 45.24 -35.07
CA VAL A 356 31.01 45.41 -34.59
C VAL A 356 30.69 44.21 -33.71
N LEU A 357 30.59 44.45 -32.40
CA LEU A 357 30.29 43.44 -31.40
C LEU A 357 28.79 43.39 -31.15
N GLY A 358 28.20 42.21 -31.03
CA GLY A 358 26.75 42.04 -30.98
C GLY A 358 26.31 40.61 -30.71
N GLU A 359 25.09 40.28 -31.14
CA GLU A 359 24.48 38.94 -31.05
C GLU A 359 23.58 38.71 -32.27
N GLY A 360 23.44 37.44 -32.69
CA GLY A 360 22.53 37.02 -33.76
C GLY A 360 23.02 37.28 -35.18
N PHE A 361 24.32 37.55 -35.38
CA PHE A 361 24.90 37.72 -36.71
C PHE A 361 24.97 36.39 -37.48
N ALA A 362 24.92 36.47 -38.82
CA ALA A 362 25.07 35.33 -39.73
C ALA A 362 26.02 35.65 -40.90
N PRO A 363 26.61 34.65 -41.57
CA PRO A 363 27.40 34.87 -42.80
C PRO A 363 26.61 35.66 -43.84
N GLY A 364 27.22 36.73 -44.37
CA GLY A 364 26.55 37.65 -45.30
C GLY A 364 25.77 38.81 -44.64
N THR A 365 25.84 38.97 -43.32
CA THR A 365 25.33 40.18 -42.64
C THR A 365 26.16 41.41 -43.03
N GLU A 366 25.52 42.46 -43.54
CA GLU A 366 26.19 43.71 -43.91
C GLU A 366 26.20 44.74 -42.76
N VAL A 367 27.28 45.50 -42.61
CA VAL A 367 27.33 46.70 -41.76
C VAL A 367 27.18 47.95 -42.64
N ARG A 368 26.25 48.84 -42.27
CA ARG A 368 25.98 50.11 -42.97
C ARG A 368 26.08 51.27 -41.98
N ILE A 369 26.93 52.26 -42.27
CA ILE A 369 27.12 53.45 -41.42
C ILE A 369 26.56 54.69 -42.14
N LEU A 370 25.38 55.12 -41.73
CA LEU A 370 24.57 56.09 -42.46
C LEU A 370 24.74 57.54 -41.94
N PRO A 371 24.66 58.56 -42.82
CA PRO A 371 24.27 58.47 -44.24
C PRO A 371 25.43 58.46 -45.26
N ASP A 372 26.66 58.79 -44.86
CA ASP A 372 27.74 59.25 -45.75
C ASP A 372 29.08 58.50 -45.59
N ILE A 373 29.19 57.53 -44.68
CA ILE A 373 30.35 56.64 -44.59
C ILE A 373 30.14 55.44 -45.51
N ARG A 374 31.10 55.15 -46.39
CA ARG A 374 31.04 53.99 -47.28
C ARG A 374 31.67 52.77 -46.61
N THR A 375 30.87 51.75 -46.32
CA THR A 375 31.40 50.40 -46.09
C THR A 375 31.94 49.84 -47.42
N GLU A 376 33.17 49.35 -47.41
CA GLU A 376 33.81 48.69 -48.55
C GLU A 376 33.61 47.17 -48.52
N ALA A 377 33.66 46.57 -47.33
CA ALA A 377 33.45 45.15 -47.09
C ALA A 377 32.91 44.92 -45.66
N THR A 378 32.20 43.81 -45.43
CA THR A 378 31.87 43.31 -44.10
C THR A 378 32.19 41.82 -44.05
N ASP A 379 33.14 41.45 -43.20
CA ASP A 379 33.56 40.08 -42.98
C ASP A 379 32.86 39.52 -41.73
N PHE A 380 32.29 38.32 -41.84
CA PHE A 380 31.69 37.61 -40.72
C PHE A 380 32.76 36.82 -39.96
N VAL A 381 32.93 37.13 -38.66
CA VAL A 381 33.90 36.44 -37.79
C VAL A 381 33.21 35.40 -36.91
N SER A 382 32.08 35.79 -36.29
CA SER A 382 31.26 34.89 -35.47
C SER A 382 29.82 35.44 -35.35
N PRO A 383 28.88 34.69 -34.75
CA PRO A 383 27.54 35.21 -34.41
C PRO A 383 27.53 36.44 -33.47
N GLU A 384 28.69 36.78 -32.89
CA GLU A 384 28.88 37.92 -31.97
C GLU A 384 29.85 39.00 -32.51
N GLU A 385 30.57 38.75 -33.61
CA GLU A 385 31.51 39.73 -34.22
C GLU A 385 31.43 39.79 -35.75
N LEU A 386 31.29 41.01 -36.28
CA LEU A 386 31.55 41.36 -37.68
C LEU A 386 32.74 42.32 -37.77
N GLN A 387 33.48 42.31 -38.88
CA GLN A 387 34.52 43.30 -39.17
C GLN A 387 34.18 44.08 -40.44
N ALA A 388 33.92 45.37 -40.27
CA ALA A 388 33.50 46.26 -41.36
C ALA A 388 34.64 47.19 -41.76
N ARG A 389 35.14 47.04 -42.99
CA ARG A 389 36.14 47.96 -43.55
C ARG A 389 35.42 49.17 -44.15
N ILE A 390 35.62 50.34 -43.57
CA ILE A 390 34.89 51.58 -43.88
C ILE A 390 35.83 52.68 -44.38
N ALA A 391 35.32 53.55 -45.26
CA ALA A 391 35.99 54.75 -45.74
C ALA A 391 35.16 56.00 -45.41
N ILE A 392 35.76 56.95 -44.70
CA ILE A 392 35.16 58.21 -44.27
C ILE A 392 35.58 59.31 -45.26
N PRO A 393 34.67 59.91 -46.05
CA PRO A 393 35.06 60.91 -47.04
C PRO A 393 35.54 62.22 -46.39
N ASP A 394 36.43 62.95 -47.07
CA ASP A 394 36.99 64.22 -46.59
C ASP A 394 35.91 65.29 -46.29
N SER A 395 34.77 65.20 -46.98
CA SER A 395 33.62 66.10 -46.84
C SER A 395 32.70 65.75 -45.67
N ALA A 396 32.92 64.66 -44.93
CA ALA A 396 31.99 64.20 -43.90
C ALA A 396 31.92 65.15 -42.69
N GLU A 397 30.73 65.70 -42.40
CA GLU A 397 30.54 66.60 -41.26
C GLU A 397 30.83 65.92 -39.91
N GLY A 398 31.29 66.68 -38.90
CA GLY A 398 31.64 66.11 -37.60
C GLY A 398 30.42 65.58 -36.84
N GLY A 399 30.62 64.57 -36.00
CA GLY A 399 29.60 64.03 -35.10
C GLY A 399 29.12 62.62 -35.43
N ALA A 400 28.06 62.21 -34.72
CA ALA A 400 27.55 60.85 -34.65
C ALA A 400 26.89 60.34 -35.96
N ARG A 401 27.25 59.12 -36.39
CA ARG A 401 26.66 58.40 -37.52
C ARG A 401 25.98 57.10 -37.08
N ARG A 402 24.87 56.77 -37.72
CA ARG A 402 24.05 55.60 -37.35
C ARG A 402 24.66 54.33 -37.93
N VAL A 403 25.11 53.41 -37.08
CA VAL A 403 25.46 52.05 -37.50
C VAL A 403 24.21 51.17 -37.51
N GLN A 404 24.00 50.46 -38.60
CA GLN A 404 22.94 49.47 -38.78
C GLN A 404 23.56 48.18 -39.34
N VAL A 405 23.19 47.02 -38.80
CA VAL A 405 23.43 45.72 -39.45
C VAL A 405 22.18 45.29 -40.22
N VAL A 406 22.39 44.61 -41.34
CA VAL A 406 21.33 44.01 -42.17
C VAL A 406 21.68 42.54 -42.39
N ALA A 407 20.89 41.62 -41.84
CA ALA A 407 21.07 40.19 -42.02
C ALA A 407 20.57 39.73 -43.42
N PRO A 408 21.03 38.58 -43.94
CA PRO A 408 20.60 38.08 -45.26
C PRO A 408 19.09 37.85 -45.41
N ASP A 409 18.40 37.60 -44.29
CA ASP A 409 16.94 37.43 -44.20
C ASP A 409 16.16 38.77 -44.21
N GLY A 410 16.85 39.90 -44.27
CA GLY A 410 16.26 41.24 -44.27
C GLY A 410 15.98 41.83 -42.88
N ARG A 411 16.20 41.11 -41.78
CA ARG A 411 16.16 41.69 -40.43
C ARG A 411 17.27 42.72 -40.28
N THR A 412 16.99 43.81 -39.55
CA THR A 412 17.99 44.87 -39.33
C THR A 412 18.02 45.30 -37.87
N ALA A 413 19.20 45.63 -37.36
CA ALA A 413 19.38 46.17 -36.02
C ALA A 413 20.20 47.46 -36.08
N THR A 414 19.75 48.49 -35.35
CA THR A 414 20.46 49.78 -35.23
C THR A 414 21.21 49.83 -33.92
N ALA A 415 22.48 50.24 -33.96
CA ALA A 415 23.31 50.36 -32.76
C ALA A 415 22.78 51.45 -31.82
N ARG A 416 22.81 51.18 -30.51
CA ARG A 416 22.53 52.20 -29.47
C ARG A 416 23.66 53.22 -29.35
N VAL A 417 24.87 52.83 -29.76
CA VAL A 417 26.06 53.68 -29.85
C VAL A 417 26.24 54.09 -31.31
N ALA A 418 26.47 55.38 -31.56
CA ALA A 418 26.75 55.90 -32.89
C ALA A 418 28.27 55.94 -33.15
N PHE A 419 28.69 55.76 -34.41
CA PHE A 419 30.09 55.90 -34.81
C PHE A 419 30.44 57.39 -34.95
N GLY A 420 31.49 57.86 -34.29
CA GLY A 420 31.88 59.27 -34.27
C GLY A 420 32.78 59.68 -35.45
N ILE A 421 32.47 60.78 -36.14
CA ILE A 421 33.44 61.47 -37.01
C ILE A 421 34.04 62.66 -36.23
N VAL A 422 35.33 62.60 -35.95
CA VAL A 422 36.03 63.64 -35.19
C VAL A 422 36.31 64.86 -36.10
N ALA A 423 35.83 66.03 -35.68
CA ALA A 423 36.12 67.31 -36.33
C ALA A 423 37.16 68.13 -35.53
N PRO A 424 37.96 69.00 -36.19
CA PRO A 424 38.84 69.92 -35.48
C PRO A 424 38.05 70.94 -34.64
N PRO A 425 38.57 71.40 -33.50
CA PRO A 425 37.83 72.18 -32.50
C PRO A 425 37.64 73.67 -32.87
N ALA A 426 36.55 74.27 -32.38
CA ALA A 426 36.23 75.70 -32.45
C ALA A 426 35.48 76.17 -31.19
N GLU A 427 35.35 77.48 -30.99
CA GLU A 427 35.04 78.12 -29.68
C GLU A 427 33.53 78.36 -29.36
N PRO A 428 33.14 78.50 -28.07
CA PRO A 428 31.77 78.85 -27.57
C PRO A 428 31.54 80.39 -27.52
N PRO A 429 30.40 80.98 -27.03
CA PRO A 429 29.21 80.50 -26.27
C PRO A 429 27.85 81.00 -26.94
N PRO A 430 26.71 81.42 -26.29
CA PRO A 430 26.19 81.31 -24.90
C PRO A 430 24.68 80.97 -24.68
N VAL A 431 24.40 80.45 -23.46
CA VAL A 431 23.25 80.66 -22.51
C VAL A 431 21.92 81.34 -22.93
N THR A 432 20.77 80.69 -22.61
CA THR A 432 19.47 81.18 -21.98
C THR A 432 18.32 80.19 -22.27
N ASP A 433 17.16 80.07 -21.59
CA ASP A 433 16.71 80.23 -20.17
C ASP A 433 15.40 79.38 -19.98
N THR A 434 14.61 79.61 -18.92
CA THR A 434 13.59 78.74 -18.26
C THR A 434 12.10 79.19 -18.48
N PRO A 435 11.02 78.78 -17.73
CA PRO A 435 10.42 77.47 -17.30
C PRO A 435 8.83 77.38 -17.39
N ARG A 436 8.17 76.41 -16.66
CA ARG A 436 6.74 76.37 -16.14
C ARG A 436 5.59 75.94 -17.12
N LEU A 437 4.33 75.53 -16.81
CA LEU A 437 3.43 75.17 -15.64
C LEU A 437 2.10 74.48 -16.21
N VAL A 438 1.00 73.96 -15.59
CA VAL A 438 0.38 73.70 -14.23
C VAL A 438 -0.76 72.60 -14.32
N THR A 439 -1.62 72.38 -13.30
CA THR A 439 -2.81 71.44 -13.19
C THR A 439 -4.02 72.15 -12.45
N PRO A 440 -5.11 71.57 -11.83
CA PRO A 440 -5.74 70.20 -11.73
C PRO A 440 -7.33 70.19 -11.77
N THR A 441 -8.03 69.22 -11.11
CA THR A 441 -9.46 69.18 -10.58
C THR A 441 -10.64 68.56 -11.42
N ARG A 442 -11.83 68.09 -10.90
CA ARG A 442 -12.32 67.48 -9.60
C ARG A 442 -13.81 66.93 -9.61
N ARG A 443 -14.00 65.61 -9.36
CA ARG A 443 -14.96 64.82 -8.47
C ARG A 443 -16.34 65.37 -7.92
N VAL A 444 -17.46 64.56 -7.90
CA VAL A 444 -18.44 64.21 -6.75
C VAL A 444 -19.99 63.95 -7.02
N ARG A 445 -20.53 62.78 -6.58
CA ARG A 445 -21.88 62.31 -5.99
C ARG A 445 -23.33 62.52 -6.58
N ALA A 446 -24.29 61.75 -6.00
CA ALA A 446 -25.76 61.59 -6.24
C ALA A 446 -26.63 61.88 -4.97
N PRO A 447 -28.00 61.73 -4.97
CA PRO A 447 -28.70 61.05 -3.84
C PRO A 447 -30.08 60.36 -4.11
N THR A 448 -30.68 59.73 -3.08
CA THR A 448 -31.99 59.01 -3.06
C THR A 448 -32.71 59.02 -1.67
N PRO A 449 -34.07 59.05 -1.58
CA PRO A 449 -34.82 58.87 -0.30
C PRO A 449 -36.11 57.99 -0.32
N THR A 450 -36.66 57.67 0.86
CA THR A 450 -38.04 57.14 1.19
C THR A 450 -38.46 55.74 0.67
N GLY A 451 -39.39 54.99 1.29
CA GLY A 451 -40.23 55.16 2.52
C GLY A 451 -41.73 55.40 2.24
N PRO A 452 -42.72 55.08 3.13
CA PRO A 452 -42.70 54.52 4.51
C PRO A 452 -43.25 53.05 4.57
N GLY A 453 -43.59 52.38 5.70
CA GLY A 453 -43.43 52.60 7.16
C GLY A 453 -44.64 52.13 8.01
N LEU A 454 -44.47 51.93 9.35
CA LEU A 454 -45.46 51.46 10.37
C LEU A 454 -45.85 49.95 10.26
N LEU A 455 -46.36 49.17 11.24
CA LEU A 455 -46.66 49.19 12.73
C LEU A 455 -46.78 47.68 13.17
N ALA A 456 -46.88 47.16 14.40
CA ALA A 456 -47.00 47.59 15.82
C ALA A 456 -46.27 46.56 16.77
N TRP A 457 -46.54 46.49 18.10
CA TRP A 457 -45.74 45.65 19.05
C TRP A 457 -46.52 45.04 20.29
N PRO A 458 -45.91 44.43 21.36
CA PRO A 458 -46.23 43.09 21.97
C PRO A 458 -46.93 43.18 23.38
N PRO A 459 -46.85 42.26 24.41
CA PRO A 459 -46.16 40.95 24.61
C PRO A 459 -46.91 39.83 25.44
N GLU A 460 -46.13 38.81 25.89
CA GLU A 460 -46.29 37.89 27.08
C GLU A 460 -46.76 36.42 26.93
N ASP A 461 -46.30 35.58 27.88
CA ASP A 461 -46.50 34.12 28.09
C ASP A 461 -46.60 33.86 29.61
N PRO A 462 -47.58 33.07 30.10
CA PRO A 462 -47.17 31.86 30.84
C PRO A 462 -48.14 30.66 30.75
N VAL A 463 -47.59 29.49 30.38
CA VAL A 463 -47.55 28.24 31.19
C VAL A 463 -48.81 27.82 32.01
N VAL A 464 -49.34 26.62 31.68
CA VAL A 464 -50.12 25.65 32.52
C VAL A 464 -51.67 25.80 32.68
N ARG A 465 -52.35 24.62 32.64
CA ARG A 465 -53.81 24.32 32.73
C ARG A 465 -54.61 24.71 31.46
N LEU A 466 -55.62 23.94 31.00
CA LEU A 466 -56.32 22.75 31.53
C LEU A 466 -56.64 21.83 30.31
N VAL A 467 -56.12 20.60 30.16
CA VAL A 467 -56.39 19.34 30.89
C VAL A 467 -57.79 18.73 30.64
N LEU A 468 -57.79 17.52 30.07
CA LEU A 468 -58.86 16.50 29.94
C LEU A 468 -60.06 16.75 29.00
N ILE A 469 -60.23 15.84 28.03
CA ILE A 469 -61.45 15.06 27.64
C ILE A 469 -61.06 14.26 26.37
N LEU A 470 -61.11 12.91 26.28
CA LEU A 470 -61.41 11.82 27.22
C LEU A 470 -60.55 10.56 26.89
N VAL A 471 -60.17 9.80 27.95
CA VAL A 471 -60.11 8.30 28.10
C VAL A 471 -59.62 7.43 26.90
N GLY A 472 -58.75 6.42 27.07
CA GLY A 472 -58.11 5.80 28.24
C GLY A 472 -57.54 4.41 27.86
N GLY A 473 -56.86 3.64 28.71
CA GLY A 473 -56.50 3.83 30.13
C GLY A 473 -55.29 2.96 30.51
N GLY A 474 -54.68 3.20 31.68
CA GLY A 474 -53.35 2.67 32.01
C GLY A 474 -53.33 1.53 33.06
N VAL A 475 -52.64 0.43 32.73
CA VAL A 475 -52.19 -0.60 33.70
C VAL A 475 -50.72 -1.01 33.48
N GLY A 476 -50.24 -1.11 32.24
CA GLY A 476 -48.93 -1.72 31.93
C GLY A 476 -47.67 -0.98 32.42
N LEU A 477 -47.69 0.35 32.52
CA LEU A 477 -46.44 1.14 32.64
C LEU A 477 -45.70 0.95 33.97
N ALA A 478 -46.40 0.57 35.05
CA ALA A 478 -45.80 0.31 36.36
C ALA A 478 -45.03 -1.00 36.40
N LEU A 479 -45.55 -2.05 35.74
CA LEU A 479 -44.87 -3.35 35.61
C LEU A 479 -43.62 -3.21 34.73
N VAL A 480 -43.72 -2.53 33.58
CA VAL A 480 -42.58 -2.28 32.69
C VAL A 480 -41.46 -1.51 33.41
N ARG A 481 -41.77 -0.44 34.14
CA ARG A 481 -40.77 0.32 34.92
C ARG A 481 -40.14 -0.45 36.09
N ARG A 482 -40.81 -1.50 36.59
CA ARG A 482 -40.27 -2.37 37.66
C ARG A 482 -39.43 -3.51 37.07
N ALA A 483 -39.81 -4.06 35.93
CA ALA A 483 -39.04 -5.04 35.17
C ALA A 483 -37.72 -4.45 34.65
N ILE A 484 -37.74 -3.25 34.05
CA ILE A 484 -36.53 -2.56 33.57
C ILE A 484 -35.55 -2.32 34.72
N ARG A 485 -36.03 -1.85 35.88
CA ARG A 485 -35.16 -1.64 37.05
C ARG A 485 -34.61 -2.97 37.60
N SER A 486 -35.45 -4.01 37.71
CA SER A 486 -34.99 -5.35 38.13
C SER A 486 -33.93 -5.94 37.19
N LEU A 487 -34.00 -5.65 35.88
CA LEU A 487 -32.98 -6.03 34.91
C LEU A 487 -31.68 -5.22 35.08
N GLN A 488 -31.78 -3.92 35.35
CA GLN A 488 -30.60 -3.07 35.64
C GLN A 488 -29.93 -3.45 36.97
N ASP A 489 -30.71 -3.78 37.99
CA ASP A 489 -30.22 -4.23 39.31
C ASP A 489 -29.61 -5.64 39.23
N GLN A 490 -30.11 -6.53 38.35
CA GLN A 490 -29.49 -7.83 38.09
C GLN A 490 -28.22 -7.74 37.23
N LEU A 491 -28.16 -6.81 36.26
CA LEU A 491 -26.98 -6.55 35.44
C LEU A 491 -25.83 -5.85 36.20
N THR A 492 -26.06 -5.39 37.43
CA THR A 492 -25.05 -4.72 38.26
C THR A 492 -24.50 -5.57 39.41
N GLN A 493 -25.00 -6.80 39.61
CA GLN A 493 -24.52 -7.73 40.65
C GLN A 493 -23.52 -8.79 40.15
N SER A 494 -22.55 -8.36 39.35
CA SER A 494 -21.29 -9.08 39.17
C SER A 494 -20.13 -8.10 39.01
N LYS A 495 -19.49 -7.72 40.12
CA LYS A 495 -18.22 -6.97 40.12
C LYS A 495 -17.04 -7.96 40.12
N PRO A 496 -16.35 -8.20 38.99
CA PRO A 496 -14.93 -8.52 39.03
C PRO A 496 -14.14 -7.31 39.57
N ALA A 497 -12.85 -7.49 39.82
CA ALA A 497 -11.96 -6.38 40.21
C ALA A 497 -11.94 -5.30 39.10
N GLY A 498 -11.85 -4.04 39.51
CA GLY A 498 -11.95 -2.90 38.59
C GLY A 498 -10.83 -2.90 37.53
N LEU A 499 -11.23 -2.73 36.27
CA LEU A 499 -10.29 -2.49 35.18
C LEU A 499 -9.47 -1.20 35.42
N PRO A 500 -8.21 -1.14 34.97
CA PRO A 500 -7.46 0.12 34.95
C PRO A 500 -8.16 1.15 34.06
N PRO A 501 -7.92 2.46 34.26
CA PRO A 501 -8.55 3.51 33.47
C PRO A 501 -8.07 3.46 32.01
N LEU A 502 -8.86 2.82 31.16
CA LEU A 502 -8.63 2.70 29.72
C LEU A 502 -8.44 4.09 29.12
N ARG A 503 -7.26 4.40 28.59
CA ARG A 503 -6.99 5.67 27.90
C ARG A 503 -6.89 5.43 26.40
N LEU A 504 -7.78 6.08 25.63
CA LEU A 504 -7.74 6.05 24.17
C LEU A 504 -7.37 7.43 23.63
N THR A 505 -6.49 7.45 22.65
CA THR A 505 -6.17 8.66 21.89
C THR A 505 -7.38 9.13 21.09
N ARG A 506 -7.77 10.39 21.29
CA ARG A 506 -8.75 11.11 20.49
C ARG A 506 -8.03 12.14 19.62
N VAL A 507 -8.48 12.27 18.39
CA VAL A 507 -7.98 13.25 17.42
C VAL A 507 -9.14 14.07 16.83
N TRP A 508 -8.94 15.38 16.65
CA TRP A 508 -9.89 16.26 15.96
C TRP A 508 -9.18 17.43 15.25
N LEU A 509 -9.92 18.18 14.43
CA LEU A 509 -9.42 19.33 13.66
C LEU A 509 -10.24 20.59 13.98
N THR A 510 -9.60 21.77 14.02
CA THR A 510 -10.27 23.08 14.04
C THR A 510 -9.81 24.00 12.90
N GLU A 511 -10.65 24.95 12.51
CA GLU A 511 -10.31 26.02 11.57
C GLU A 511 -9.14 26.90 12.06
N GLY A 512 -8.21 27.23 11.17
CA GLY A 512 -7.10 28.14 11.43
C GLY A 512 -5.96 27.55 12.29
N PRO A 513 -4.84 28.28 12.42
CA PRO A 513 -3.63 27.82 13.12
C PRO A 513 -3.66 28.11 14.64
N SER A 514 -4.82 28.44 15.22
CA SER A 514 -4.93 28.96 16.59
C SER A 514 -5.37 27.94 17.65
N GLY A 515 -5.79 26.74 17.24
CA GLY A 515 -6.46 25.76 18.10
C GLY A 515 -7.80 26.22 18.72
N GLN A 516 -8.30 27.42 18.38
CA GLN A 516 -9.52 28.01 18.93
C GLN A 516 -10.62 28.25 17.89
N GLY A 517 -10.43 27.77 16.66
CA GLY A 517 -11.44 27.84 15.60
C GLY A 517 -12.59 26.84 15.81
N ARG A 518 -13.54 26.85 14.86
CA ARG A 518 -14.63 25.88 14.83
C ARG A 518 -14.08 24.48 14.60
N VAL A 519 -14.60 23.48 15.30
CA VAL A 519 -14.29 22.05 15.04
C VAL A 519 -14.86 21.64 13.68
N ILE A 520 -14.03 20.99 12.85
CA ILE A 520 -14.43 20.50 11.53
C ILE A 520 -15.29 19.23 11.67
N SER A 521 -16.47 19.23 11.04
CA SER A 521 -17.36 18.08 11.02
C SER A 521 -16.86 16.99 10.07
N ASP A 522 -17.14 15.74 10.40
CA ASP A 522 -16.67 14.55 9.66
C ASP A 522 -17.33 14.41 8.27
N ARG A 523 -18.24 15.33 7.92
CA ARG A 523 -18.97 15.45 6.65
C ARG A 523 -18.58 16.68 5.82
N GLU A 524 -17.51 17.37 6.21
CA GLU A 524 -16.91 18.49 5.49
C GLU A 524 -15.60 18.05 4.84
N ALA A 525 -15.26 18.63 3.69
CA ALA A 525 -13.91 18.55 3.14
C ALA A 525 -13.02 19.63 3.74
N LEU A 526 -11.73 19.34 3.89
CA LEU A 526 -10.72 20.36 4.12
C LEU A 526 -10.53 21.21 2.86
N ALA A 527 -9.92 22.38 3.00
CA ALA A 527 -9.66 23.29 1.89
C ALA A 527 -8.17 23.37 1.54
N GLU A 528 -7.88 23.24 0.25
CA GLU A 528 -6.57 23.45 -0.38
C GLU A 528 -5.96 24.80 0.04
N GLY A 529 -4.77 24.76 0.64
CA GLY A 529 -4.00 25.94 1.06
C GLY A 529 -4.43 26.60 2.39
N GLU A 530 -5.53 26.18 3.01
CA GLU A 530 -6.02 26.75 4.27
C GLU A 530 -5.40 26.09 5.50
N ASP A 531 -5.17 26.86 6.56
CA ASP A 531 -4.62 26.36 7.82
C ASP A 531 -5.70 25.72 8.70
N TYR A 532 -5.36 24.58 9.31
CA TYR A 532 -6.15 23.90 10.34
C TYR A 532 -5.24 23.56 11.53
N THR A 533 -5.83 23.40 12.72
CA THR A 533 -5.13 22.85 13.87
C THR A 533 -5.58 21.41 14.07
N LEU A 534 -4.63 20.46 14.05
CA LEU A 534 -4.79 19.06 14.43
C LEU A 534 -4.53 18.92 15.93
N HIS A 535 -5.47 18.33 16.66
CA HIS A 535 -5.41 18.14 18.10
C HIS A 535 -5.32 16.65 18.44
N VAL A 536 -4.44 16.29 19.38
CA VAL A 536 -4.27 14.92 19.89
C VAL A 536 -4.29 14.93 21.42
N GLN A 537 -5.13 14.08 22.02
CA GLN A 537 -5.20 13.93 23.48
C GLN A 537 -5.64 12.50 23.86
N ALA A 538 -4.96 11.88 24.82
CA ALA A 538 -5.38 10.62 25.40
C ALA A 538 -6.44 10.85 26.50
N LEU A 539 -7.62 10.27 26.31
CA LEU A 539 -8.79 10.45 27.18
C LEU A 539 -9.19 9.15 27.89
N PRO A 540 -9.55 9.19 29.19
CA PRO A 540 -10.09 8.04 29.89
C PRO A 540 -11.49 7.66 29.35
N ARG A 541 -11.75 6.36 29.26
CA ARG A 541 -12.97 5.74 28.73
C ARG A 541 -13.66 4.86 29.78
N GLY A 542 -14.97 5.00 29.90
CA GLY A 542 -15.80 4.22 30.84
C GLY A 542 -16.26 5.02 32.07
N ALA A 543 -17.25 4.49 32.79
CA ALA A 543 -17.94 5.19 33.88
C ALA A 543 -17.23 5.10 35.26
N ALA A 544 -15.96 4.67 35.30
CA ALA A 544 -15.23 4.40 36.53
C ALA A 544 -14.31 5.56 36.94
N GLU A 545 -14.85 6.43 37.81
CA GLU A 545 -14.14 7.07 38.93
C GLU A 545 -12.84 7.83 38.63
N ALA A 546 -12.97 9.14 38.43
CA ALA A 546 -11.87 10.13 38.57
C ALA A 546 -11.35 10.28 40.02
N ALA A 547 -11.61 9.30 40.90
CA ALA A 547 -11.34 9.37 42.33
C ALA A 547 -10.82 8.02 42.88
N ALA A 548 -9.87 8.09 43.81
CA ALA A 548 -9.51 7.01 44.76
C ALA A 548 -8.80 5.72 44.26
N VAL A 549 -7.78 5.84 43.40
CA VAL A 549 -6.54 5.02 43.56
C VAL A 549 -5.33 5.95 43.64
N ALA A 550 -4.55 5.89 44.72
CA ALA A 550 -3.35 6.69 44.92
C ALA A 550 -2.11 5.78 44.92
N GLY A 551 -1.17 6.02 44.00
CA GLY A 551 0.08 5.25 43.92
C GLY A 551 0.82 5.32 42.59
N GLY A 552 0.13 5.54 41.46
CA GLY A 552 0.76 5.57 40.13
C GLY A 552 1.63 6.81 39.89
N ALA A 553 2.73 6.61 39.14
CA ALA A 553 3.46 7.70 38.49
C ALA A 553 2.74 8.15 37.21
N GLY A 554 3.15 9.30 36.66
CA GLY A 554 2.76 9.69 35.30
C GLY A 554 3.73 9.11 34.27
N ALA A 555 3.29 9.03 33.01
CA ALA A 555 4.15 8.65 31.88
C ALA A 555 4.39 9.86 30.97
N HIS A 556 5.59 9.91 30.38
CA HIS A 556 5.93 10.82 29.29
C HIS A 556 6.00 10.00 28.00
N LEU A 557 5.34 10.47 26.95
CA LEU A 557 5.24 9.82 25.64
C LEU A 557 5.71 10.79 24.55
N ASP A 558 6.36 10.27 23.51
CA ASP A 558 6.57 11.04 22.28
C ASP A 558 5.36 10.79 21.35
N VAL A 559 4.88 11.83 20.67
CA VAL A 559 3.86 11.73 19.61
C VAL A 559 4.48 12.21 18.31
N VAL A 560 4.45 11.37 17.29
CA VAL A 560 5.04 11.65 15.98
C VAL A 560 3.96 11.61 14.91
N PHE A 561 4.00 12.59 14.01
CA PHE A 561 3.05 12.81 12.94
C PHE A 561 3.70 12.46 11.61
N TYR A 562 3.02 11.65 10.80
CA TYR A 562 3.49 11.20 9.49
C TYR A 562 2.43 11.50 8.42
N SER A 563 2.83 12.07 7.28
CA SER A 563 1.97 12.37 6.12
C SER A 563 2.65 11.89 4.85
N PRO A 564 1.92 11.40 3.83
CA PRO A 564 2.47 11.24 2.48
C PRO A 564 2.99 12.57 1.92
N GLU A 565 4.00 12.49 1.06
CA GLU A 565 4.67 13.69 0.53
C GLU A 565 3.70 14.56 -0.30
N GLY A 566 3.71 15.86 0.00
CA GLY A 566 2.84 16.83 -0.67
C GLY A 566 1.33 16.59 -0.47
N GLU A 567 0.90 15.84 0.55
CA GLU A 567 -0.51 15.84 0.99
C GLU A 567 -0.77 16.95 2.03
N LEU A 568 0.01 16.99 3.11
CA LEU A 568 -0.07 18.01 4.15
C LEU A 568 1.30 18.67 4.39
N GLN A 569 1.29 19.99 4.55
CA GLN A 569 2.39 20.72 5.20
C GLN A 569 2.12 20.74 6.72
N MET A 570 3.15 20.55 7.54
CA MET A 570 3.06 20.55 9.00
C MET A 570 4.12 21.46 9.63
N ASP A 571 3.84 21.99 10.83
CA ASP A 571 4.78 22.89 11.54
C ASP A 571 5.88 22.14 12.31
N ARG A 572 5.57 20.99 12.91
CA ARG A 572 6.52 20.09 13.62
C ARG A 572 6.03 18.65 13.67
N GLU A 573 6.88 17.70 13.29
CA GLU A 573 6.51 16.28 13.21
C GLU A 573 6.54 15.55 14.56
N ALA A 574 7.32 15.99 15.56
CA ALA A 574 7.35 15.38 16.88
C ALA A 574 6.84 16.30 18.01
N ALA A 575 6.24 15.71 19.05
CA ALA A 575 5.70 16.34 20.25
C ALA A 575 5.91 15.47 21.50
N ALA A 576 5.77 16.07 22.70
CA ALA A 576 5.64 15.33 23.96
C ALA A 576 4.18 15.32 24.43
N LEU A 577 3.73 14.19 24.97
CA LEU A 577 2.40 13.96 25.51
C LEU A 577 2.51 13.42 26.94
N ASP A 578 2.10 14.21 27.91
CA ASP A 578 2.22 13.91 29.33
C ASP A 578 0.94 13.23 29.81
N VAL A 579 1.05 11.98 30.26
CA VAL A 579 -0.08 11.20 30.81
C VAL A 579 -0.02 11.24 32.34
N PRO A 580 -0.87 12.03 33.02
CA PRO A 580 -0.90 12.05 34.47
C PRO A 580 -1.46 10.73 35.04
N PRO A 581 -1.16 10.42 36.33
CA PRO A 581 -1.65 9.20 36.99
C PRO A 581 -3.19 9.02 36.95
N ARG A 582 -3.94 10.13 36.84
CA ARG A 582 -5.39 10.14 36.63
C ARG A 582 -5.78 11.27 35.68
N GLY A 583 -6.84 11.06 34.90
CA GLY A 583 -7.40 12.06 33.99
C GLY A 583 -6.88 11.94 32.56
N ALA A 584 -7.18 12.97 31.76
CA ALA A 584 -6.69 13.14 30.40
C ALA A 584 -5.19 13.50 30.39
N SER A 585 -4.51 13.25 29.27
CA SER A 585 -3.16 13.78 29.02
C SER A 585 -3.14 15.30 28.83
N SER A 586 -1.95 15.87 28.72
CA SER A 586 -1.76 17.13 28.00
C SER A 586 -2.33 17.03 26.57
N GLU A 587 -2.63 18.17 25.96
CA GLU A 587 -3.12 18.26 24.59
C GLU A 587 -1.97 18.67 23.66
N VAL A 588 -1.77 17.92 22.58
CA VAL A 588 -0.82 18.26 21.51
C VAL A 588 -1.58 18.91 20.37
N GLN A 589 -1.17 20.11 19.96
CA GLN A 589 -1.70 20.84 18.82
C GLN A 589 -0.64 20.96 17.72
N ARG A 590 -1.00 20.76 16.45
CA ARG A 590 -0.15 20.97 15.28
C ARG A 590 -0.88 21.73 14.19
N VAL A 591 -0.19 22.62 13.50
CA VAL A 591 -0.76 23.32 12.34
C VAL A 591 -0.56 22.43 11.12
N VAL A 592 -1.66 22.14 10.42
CA VAL A 592 -1.68 21.30 9.21
C VAL A 592 -2.36 22.04 8.07
N ARG A 593 -1.78 21.99 6.88
CA ARG A 593 -2.28 22.69 5.68
C ARG A 593 -2.34 21.72 4.49
N PRO A 594 -3.52 21.43 3.92
CA PRO A 594 -3.65 20.60 2.72
C PRO A 594 -2.95 21.24 1.52
N ALA A 595 -1.97 20.55 0.95
CA ALA A 595 -1.11 21.09 -0.11
C ALA A 595 -1.73 20.98 -1.52
N LYS A 596 -2.60 20.00 -1.75
CA LYS A 596 -3.25 19.70 -3.03
C LYS A 596 -4.68 19.19 -2.82
N ARG A 597 -5.55 19.30 -3.84
CA ARG A 597 -6.87 18.65 -3.85
C ARG A 597 -6.75 17.13 -4.00
N GLY A 598 -7.84 16.43 -3.67
CA GLY A 598 -7.87 14.98 -3.63
C GLY A 598 -8.04 14.54 -2.18
N ARG A 599 -7.06 13.83 -1.63
CA ARG A 599 -7.07 13.37 -0.24
C ARG A 599 -5.82 13.85 0.50
N ALA A 600 -5.96 14.04 1.81
CA ALA A 600 -4.89 14.43 2.71
C ALA A 600 -4.93 13.57 3.97
N ARG A 601 -3.81 12.89 4.24
CA ARG A 601 -3.72 11.84 5.27
C ARG A 601 -2.61 12.14 6.27
N VAL A 602 -2.91 12.03 7.55
CA VAL A 602 -1.91 12.16 8.63
C VAL A 602 -2.13 11.11 9.71
N ARG A 603 -1.06 10.38 10.05
CA ARG A 603 -1.02 9.41 11.12
C ARG A 603 -0.35 10.02 12.35
N ALA A 604 -1.03 9.98 13.50
CA ALA A 604 -0.45 10.28 14.80
C ALA A 604 -0.08 8.97 15.52
N CYS A 605 1.22 8.70 15.64
CA CYS A 605 1.77 7.59 16.39
C CYS A 605 2.19 8.04 17.79
N ILE A 606 1.85 7.28 18.81
CA ILE A 606 2.16 7.57 20.21
C ILE A 606 3.12 6.49 20.72
N TYR A 607 4.28 6.90 21.26
CA TYR A 607 5.37 6.02 21.65
C TYR A 607 5.70 6.11 23.14
N TYR A 608 6.08 4.97 23.73
CA TYR A 608 6.73 4.88 25.03
C TYR A 608 8.07 4.15 24.85
N ARG A 609 9.20 4.85 25.08
CA ARG A 609 10.55 4.27 24.95
C ARG A 609 10.76 3.56 23.59
N ASN A 610 10.44 4.26 22.50
CA ASN A 610 10.37 3.75 21.12
C ASN A 610 9.29 2.68 20.84
N THR A 611 8.73 1.95 21.80
CA THR A 611 7.59 1.07 21.51
C THR A 611 6.36 1.89 21.13
N LEU A 612 5.79 1.65 19.94
CA LEU A 612 4.51 2.20 19.54
C LEU A 612 3.42 1.65 20.48
N VAL A 613 2.65 2.54 21.12
CA VAL A 613 1.60 2.15 22.08
C VAL A 613 0.19 2.34 21.54
N GLN A 614 -0.04 3.36 20.72
CA GLN A 614 -1.28 3.58 19.96
C GLN A 614 -0.96 4.29 18.64
N SER A 615 -1.77 4.07 17.60
CA SER A 615 -1.73 4.86 16.35
C SER A 615 -3.14 5.26 15.91
N VAL A 616 -3.27 6.47 15.36
CA VAL A 616 -4.51 7.01 14.81
C VAL A 616 -4.24 7.61 13.43
N LEU A 617 -4.97 7.14 12.43
CA LEU A 617 -5.01 7.71 11.08
C LEU A 617 -6.15 8.74 10.96
N VAL A 618 -5.84 9.91 10.42
CA VAL A 618 -6.82 10.86 9.88
C VAL A 618 -6.71 10.84 8.37
N ASP A 619 -7.85 10.68 7.70
CA ASP A 619 -7.95 10.54 6.25
C ASP A 619 -9.10 11.43 5.74
N ALA A 620 -8.76 12.51 5.02
CA ALA A 620 -9.65 13.63 4.74
C ALA A 620 -9.72 13.98 3.26
N ASP A 621 -10.93 14.24 2.75
CA ASP A 621 -11.12 14.83 1.43
C ASP A 621 -10.67 16.30 1.41
N VAL A 622 -10.04 16.74 0.30
CA VAL A 622 -9.57 18.13 0.11
C VAL A 622 -10.23 18.77 -1.11
N ALA A 623 -11.02 19.81 -0.85
CA ALA A 623 -11.76 20.59 -1.81
C ALA A 623 -11.13 21.98 -2.06
N ARG A 624 -11.67 22.71 -3.05
CA ARG A 624 -11.20 24.05 -3.47
C ARG A 624 -11.59 25.19 -2.50
N ARG A 625 -12.52 24.96 -1.56
CA ARG A 625 -13.07 25.97 -0.64
C ARG A 625 -13.56 25.31 0.65
N GLN A 626 -13.48 26.06 1.76
CA GLN A 626 -14.06 25.67 3.05
C GLN A 626 -15.58 25.47 2.95
N GLY A 627 -16.13 24.60 3.81
CA GLY A 627 -17.57 24.31 3.86
C GLY A 627 -18.10 23.46 2.68
N ALA A 628 -17.21 22.93 1.83
CA ALA A 628 -17.58 21.90 0.87
C ALA A 628 -17.95 20.59 1.60
N LYS A 629 -18.86 19.81 1.01
CA LYS A 629 -19.12 18.43 1.48
C LYS A 629 -17.93 17.53 1.15
N GLY A 630 -17.63 16.62 2.07
CA GLY A 630 -16.60 15.58 1.93
C GLY A 630 -16.72 14.61 3.08
N LEU A 631 -15.67 13.81 3.30
CA LEU A 631 -15.53 12.88 4.41
C LEU A 631 -14.19 13.12 5.13
N ILE A 632 -14.22 13.09 6.47
CA ILE A 632 -13.01 12.98 7.29
C ILE A 632 -13.16 11.76 8.18
N ARG A 633 -12.37 10.73 7.91
CA ARG A 633 -12.24 9.56 8.78
C ARG A 633 -11.16 9.83 9.83
N ARG A 634 -11.37 9.31 11.03
CA ARG A 634 -10.44 9.41 12.16
C ARG A 634 -10.45 8.07 12.87
N GLU A 635 -9.54 7.18 12.50
CA GLU A 635 -9.59 5.75 12.83
C GLU A 635 -8.33 5.35 13.61
N MET A 636 -8.55 4.71 14.76
CA MET A 636 -7.50 4.02 15.50
C MET A 636 -7.34 2.63 14.90
N ASP A 637 -6.11 2.22 14.61
CA ASP A 637 -5.79 0.97 13.90
C ASP A 637 -4.72 0.12 14.63
N TYR A 638 -3.86 0.75 15.45
CA TYR A 638 -2.91 0.07 16.33
C TYR A 638 -3.10 0.41 17.83
N VAL A 639 -3.03 -0.60 18.72
CA VAL A 639 -3.07 -0.43 20.19
C VAL A 639 -2.28 -1.55 20.89
N ALA A 640 -1.09 -1.28 21.40
CA ALA A 640 -0.34 -2.23 22.24
C ALA A 640 -0.71 -2.17 23.74
N SER A 641 -1.10 -0.99 24.24
CA SER A 641 -1.50 -0.80 25.64
C SER A 641 -2.73 0.09 25.81
N LEU A 642 -3.61 -0.33 26.72
CA LEU A 642 -4.80 0.39 27.15
C LEU A 642 -4.58 1.25 28.40
N ASP A 643 -3.58 0.93 29.22
CA ASP A 643 -3.18 1.77 30.35
C ASP A 643 -1.87 2.48 30.03
N LEU A 644 -2.00 3.69 29.49
CA LEU A 644 -0.88 4.58 29.18
C LEU A 644 -0.16 5.14 30.42
N ALA A 645 -0.41 4.61 31.63
CA ALA A 645 0.38 4.86 32.83
C ALA A 645 1.13 3.62 33.37
N SER A 646 0.84 2.40 32.89
CA SER A 646 1.37 1.13 33.42
C SER A 646 2.16 0.34 32.38
N MET A 647 3.10 1.00 31.71
CA MET A 647 3.83 0.44 30.54
C MET A 647 5.26 -0.02 30.83
N GLU A 648 5.67 -0.11 32.11
CA GLU A 648 7.03 -0.53 32.51
C GLU A 648 7.39 -1.98 32.08
N ALA A 649 6.41 -2.80 31.71
CA ALA A 649 6.60 -4.16 31.21
C ALA A 649 6.74 -4.24 29.67
N LEU A 650 6.56 -3.14 28.93
CA LEU A 650 6.84 -3.10 27.50
C LEU A 650 8.37 -3.11 27.24
N PRO A 651 8.83 -3.64 26.09
CA PRO A 651 10.22 -3.55 25.69
C PRO A 651 10.68 -2.09 25.49
N SER A 652 11.98 -1.89 25.30
CA SER A 652 12.57 -0.60 24.90
C SER A 652 13.40 -0.84 23.63
N PRO A 653 12.79 -0.90 22.43
CA PRO A 653 13.50 -1.14 21.18
C PRO A 653 14.44 0.03 20.83
N ALA A 654 15.57 -0.24 20.17
CA ALA A 654 16.47 0.82 19.70
C ALA A 654 15.95 1.51 18.43
N LEU A 655 15.18 0.77 17.62
CA LEU A 655 14.50 1.26 16.42
C LEU A 655 13.05 0.74 16.41
N ASN A 656 12.10 1.62 16.13
CA ASN A 656 10.73 1.23 15.81
C ASN A 656 10.42 1.50 14.34
N ILE A 657 9.67 0.58 13.76
CA ILE A 657 9.12 0.64 12.42
C ILE A 657 7.63 0.38 12.57
N TRP A 658 6.78 1.16 11.93
CA TRP A 658 5.38 0.81 11.74
C TRP A 658 5.07 0.65 10.25
N THR A 659 4.18 -0.28 9.93
CA THR A 659 3.72 -0.55 8.57
C THR A 659 2.21 -0.44 8.46
N ASN A 660 1.70 -0.03 7.32
CA ASN A 660 0.32 -0.28 6.92
C ASN A 660 0.21 -0.47 5.41
N GLN A 661 -0.88 -1.10 4.97
CA GLN A 661 -1.46 -0.90 3.66
C GLN A 661 -2.65 0.08 3.75
N ALA A 662 -2.71 1.06 2.87
CA ALA A 662 -3.83 1.98 2.72
C ALA A 662 -4.90 1.41 1.78
N ALA A 663 -6.12 1.97 1.84
CA ALA A 663 -7.26 1.50 1.05
C ALA A 663 -7.13 1.67 -0.48
N ASP A 664 -6.08 2.35 -0.96
CA ASP A 664 -5.69 2.47 -2.37
C ASP A 664 -4.60 1.46 -2.78
N GLY A 665 -4.24 0.53 -1.88
CA GLY A 665 -3.21 -0.47 -2.09
C GLY A 665 -1.78 0.01 -1.82
N THR A 666 -1.55 1.31 -1.60
CA THR A 666 -0.21 1.82 -1.25
C THR A 666 0.22 1.34 0.13
N HIS A 667 1.49 0.99 0.29
CA HIS A 667 2.07 0.68 1.60
C HIS A 667 2.84 1.87 2.14
N TRP A 668 2.73 2.16 3.44
CA TRP A 668 3.59 3.14 4.10
C TRP A 668 4.41 2.46 5.19
N ILE A 669 5.64 2.94 5.36
CA ILE A 669 6.58 2.47 6.37
C ILE A 669 7.12 3.69 7.08
N GLY A 670 6.79 3.84 8.37
CA GLY A 670 7.34 4.89 9.21
C GLY A 670 8.43 4.37 10.13
N VAL A 671 9.53 5.11 10.23
CA VAL A 671 10.69 4.80 11.07
C VAL A 671 10.76 5.79 12.24
N PHE A 672 11.23 5.35 13.41
CA PHE A 672 11.40 6.18 14.60
C PHE A 672 12.50 5.69 15.55
N SER A 673 13.26 6.62 16.14
CA SER A 673 13.98 6.40 17.39
C SER A 673 14.16 7.70 18.17
N SER A 674 14.06 7.61 19.50
CA SER A 674 14.20 8.73 20.44
C SER A 674 15.58 8.80 21.14
N GLU A 675 16.38 7.73 21.12
CA GLU A 675 17.65 7.69 21.86
C GLU A 675 18.76 8.47 21.14
N ALA A 676 19.67 9.06 21.93
CA ALA A 676 20.53 10.15 21.49
C ALA A 676 22.02 9.81 21.60
N GLN A 677 22.55 9.12 20.59
CA GLN A 677 23.95 9.27 20.20
C GLN A 677 23.98 9.78 18.75
N ALA A 678 24.54 10.97 18.55
CA ALA A 678 24.46 11.80 17.34
C ALA A 678 23.05 12.31 16.93
N GLY A 679 22.89 13.64 16.94
CA GLY A 679 22.04 14.37 16.00
C GLY A 679 20.51 14.43 16.15
N HIS A 680 19.85 13.56 16.93
CA HIS A 680 18.37 13.43 16.96
C HIS A 680 17.70 13.05 15.62
N LEU A 681 18.46 12.51 14.66
CA LEU A 681 18.08 12.47 13.24
C LEU A 681 16.79 11.70 12.92
N LEU A 682 16.44 10.67 13.71
CA LEU A 682 15.19 9.90 13.56
C LEU A 682 14.06 10.32 14.53
N ARG A 683 14.24 11.40 15.31
CA ARG A 683 13.28 11.78 16.36
C ARG A 683 12.00 12.43 15.81
N ASN A 684 12.08 13.08 14.65
CA ASN A 684 10.89 13.55 13.93
C ASN A 684 10.16 12.41 13.22
N GLY A 685 10.76 11.21 13.16
CA GLY A 685 10.35 10.12 12.30
C GLY A 685 10.67 10.38 10.82
N VAL A 686 10.64 9.32 10.02
CA VAL A 686 10.69 9.41 8.55
C VAL A 686 9.62 8.46 8.00
N MET A 687 8.94 8.82 6.90
CA MET A 687 7.95 7.94 6.25
C MET A 687 8.32 7.67 4.79
N HIS A 688 8.18 6.42 4.37
CA HIS A 688 8.39 5.96 3.01
C HIS A 688 7.07 5.39 2.45
N THR A 689 6.73 5.74 1.20
CA THR A 689 5.50 5.27 0.52
C THR A 689 5.80 4.44 -0.72
N PHE A 690 5.11 3.32 -0.87
CA PHE A 690 5.34 2.31 -1.90
C PHE A 690 4.08 2.07 -2.73
N GLY A 691 4.27 1.79 -4.02
CA GLY A 691 3.18 1.44 -4.93
C GLY A 691 2.54 0.09 -4.56
N ALA A 692 1.29 -0.11 -4.99
CA ALA A 692 0.65 -1.42 -4.90
C ALA A 692 1.51 -2.45 -5.66
N GLY A 693 1.91 -3.53 -4.98
CA GLY A 693 2.74 -4.60 -5.56
C GLY A 693 4.26 -4.37 -5.56
N GLU A 694 4.79 -3.18 -5.27
CA GLU A 694 6.24 -2.88 -5.39
C GLU A 694 7.14 -3.74 -4.46
N LEU A 695 6.65 -4.02 -3.24
CA LEU A 695 7.41 -4.73 -2.21
C LEU A 695 7.33 -6.27 -2.36
N ALA A 696 6.28 -6.79 -2.98
CA ALA A 696 6.01 -8.23 -3.00
C ALA A 696 7.04 -9.05 -3.81
N PRO A 697 7.48 -8.65 -5.02
CA PRO A 697 8.52 -9.37 -5.76
C PRO A 697 9.86 -9.42 -5.01
N GLN A 698 10.19 -8.37 -4.28
CA GLN A 698 11.46 -8.28 -3.52
C GLN A 698 11.43 -9.19 -2.28
N ALA A 699 10.31 -9.19 -1.55
CA ALA A 699 10.06 -10.12 -0.44
C ALA A 699 10.05 -11.59 -0.92
N GLN A 700 9.37 -11.86 -2.04
CA GLN A 700 9.30 -13.18 -2.67
C GLN A 700 10.68 -13.68 -3.12
N THR A 701 11.51 -12.82 -3.71
CA THR A 701 12.89 -13.16 -4.12
C THR A 701 13.70 -13.74 -2.96
N LEU A 702 13.60 -13.14 -1.76
CA LEU A 702 14.30 -13.62 -0.56
C LEU A 702 13.75 -14.97 -0.06
N ARG A 703 12.43 -15.15 -0.09
CA ARG A 703 11.77 -16.42 0.24
C ARG A 703 12.21 -17.55 -0.71
N GLU A 704 12.35 -17.26 -2.00
CA GLU A 704 12.90 -18.22 -2.96
C GLU A 704 14.36 -18.59 -2.72
N LEU A 705 15.21 -17.64 -2.28
CA LEU A 705 16.60 -17.97 -1.93
C LEU A 705 16.67 -18.96 -0.75
N TRP A 706 15.86 -18.75 0.29
CA TRP A 706 15.77 -19.71 1.39
C TRP A 706 15.23 -21.07 0.94
N PHE A 707 14.24 -21.10 0.05
CA PHE A 707 13.74 -22.36 -0.51
C PHE A 707 14.81 -23.09 -1.34
N LYS A 708 15.57 -22.37 -2.17
CA LYS A 708 16.74 -22.88 -2.93
C LYS A 708 17.87 -23.34 -1.99
N ALA A 709 18.01 -22.73 -0.82
CA ALA A 709 18.98 -23.12 0.21
C ALA A 709 18.56 -24.39 0.99
N GLU A 710 17.27 -24.59 1.26
CA GLU A 710 16.77 -25.82 1.90
C GLU A 710 16.72 -27.02 0.93
N ALA A 711 16.31 -26.79 -0.32
CA ALA A 711 16.05 -27.83 -1.30
C ALA A 711 17.33 -28.46 -1.87
N GLY A 712 17.46 -29.79 -1.71
CA GLY A 712 18.47 -30.60 -2.39
C GLY A 712 18.07 -30.96 -3.83
N GLU A 713 18.76 -31.95 -4.42
CA GLU A 713 18.53 -32.36 -5.82
C GLU A 713 17.04 -32.61 -6.13
N ARG A 714 16.54 -31.89 -7.14
CA ARG A 714 15.13 -31.96 -7.59
C ARG A 714 14.10 -31.75 -6.46
N GLY A 715 14.47 -31.02 -5.40
CA GLY A 715 13.65 -30.76 -4.22
C GLY A 715 13.50 -31.93 -3.23
N ARG A 716 14.17 -33.07 -3.47
CA ARG A 716 13.85 -34.34 -2.79
C ARG A 716 14.56 -34.57 -1.46
N SER A 717 15.75 -34.01 -1.25
CA SER A 717 16.52 -34.09 0.00
C SER A 717 16.63 -32.75 0.73
N TYR A 718 16.98 -32.78 2.02
CA TYR A 718 17.35 -31.61 2.80
C TYR A 718 18.82 -31.25 2.54
N ARG A 719 19.06 -30.11 1.89
CA ARG A 719 20.40 -29.67 1.43
C ARG A 719 21.35 -29.28 2.57
N MET A 720 20.80 -28.91 3.72
CA MET A 720 21.55 -28.42 4.88
C MET A 720 21.94 -29.50 5.89
N ALA A 721 21.68 -30.78 5.62
CA ALA A 721 22.31 -31.87 6.36
C ALA A 721 23.84 -31.83 6.16
N LEU A 722 24.60 -32.02 7.24
CA LEU A 722 26.05 -32.19 7.15
C LEU A 722 26.35 -33.59 6.58
N PRO A 723 27.21 -33.71 5.54
CA PRO A 723 27.55 -35.00 4.95
C PRO A 723 28.30 -35.90 5.94
N GLN A 724 28.23 -37.21 5.72
CA GLN A 724 28.93 -38.22 6.51
C GLN A 724 29.67 -39.19 5.57
N PRO A 725 31.03 -39.23 5.59
CA PRO A 725 31.92 -38.39 6.40
C PRO A 725 31.82 -36.90 6.04
N LEU A 726 32.16 -36.04 7.00
CA LEU A 726 32.15 -34.59 6.82
C LEU A 726 33.40 -34.12 6.08
N ASP A 727 33.21 -33.46 4.94
CA ASP A 727 34.22 -32.61 4.30
C ASP A 727 33.82 -31.14 4.53
N VAL A 728 34.67 -30.41 5.28
CA VAL A 728 34.39 -29.04 5.74
C VAL A 728 34.45 -28.04 4.58
N ALA A 729 35.38 -28.22 3.64
CA ALA A 729 35.61 -27.24 2.58
C ALA A 729 34.38 -26.99 1.65
N PRO A 730 33.72 -28.01 1.07
CA PRO A 730 32.52 -27.81 0.26
C PRO A 730 31.30 -27.36 1.08
N VAL A 731 31.24 -27.69 2.39
CA VAL A 731 30.18 -27.23 3.30
C VAL A 731 30.30 -25.73 3.57
N VAL A 732 31.51 -25.24 3.89
CA VAL A 732 31.77 -23.80 4.05
C VAL A 732 31.55 -23.03 2.73
N GLN A 733 32.01 -23.59 1.61
CA GLN A 733 31.81 -22.98 0.28
C GLN A 733 30.34 -22.95 -0.15
N ARG A 734 29.52 -23.92 0.30
CA ARG A 734 28.06 -23.92 0.11
C ARG A 734 27.42 -22.74 0.86
N LEU A 735 27.69 -22.61 2.16
CA LEU A 735 27.17 -21.51 2.97
C LEU A 735 27.62 -20.14 2.43
N GLU A 736 28.88 -20.01 2.00
CA GLU A 736 29.39 -18.78 1.41
C GLU A 736 28.54 -18.30 0.22
N ARG A 737 28.19 -19.19 -0.72
CA ARG A 737 27.28 -18.84 -1.83
C ARG A 737 25.90 -18.42 -1.33
N ASP A 738 25.31 -19.23 -0.46
CA ASP A 738 23.94 -19.01 0.02
C ASP A 738 23.82 -17.70 0.84
N LEU A 739 24.82 -17.35 1.63
CA LEU A 739 24.88 -16.08 2.36
C LEU A 739 25.22 -14.88 1.48
N VAL A 740 26.11 -15.03 0.48
CA VAL A 740 26.48 -13.93 -0.42
C VAL A 740 25.30 -13.52 -1.30
N GLU A 741 24.55 -14.47 -1.85
CA GLU A 741 23.35 -14.19 -2.65
C GLU A 741 22.24 -13.56 -1.79
N LEU A 742 21.99 -14.11 -0.59
CA LEU A 742 21.02 -13.56 0.35
C LEU A 742 21.39 -12.14 0.83
N ALA A 743 22.68 -11.86 1.06
CA ALA A 743 23.14 -10.53 1.46
C ALA A 743 22.98 -9.50 0.33
N ALA A 744 23.26 -9.89 -0.92
CA ALA A 744 23.10 -9.02 -2.08
C ALA A 744 21.62 -8.64 -2.30
N ARG A 745 20.70 -9.61 -2.30
CA ARG A 745 19.25 -9.32 -2.44
C ARG A 745 18.69 -8.63 -1.19
N GLY A 746 19.15 -9.01 0.00
CA GLY A 746 18.77 -8.41 1.29
C GLY A 746 19.23 -6.95 1.43
N ARG A 747 20.35 -6.58 0.79
CA ARG A 747 20.81 -5.19 0.69
C ARG A 747 19.93 -4.37 -0.26
N ILE A 748 19.58 -4.93 -1.42
CA ILE A 748 18.71 -4.25 -2.40
C ILE A 748 17.36 -3.89 -1.77
N LEU A 749 16.73 -4.84 -1.04
CA LEU A 749 15.48 -4.55 -0.33
C LEU A 749 15.69 -3.54 0.82
N TYR A 750 16.79 -3.62 1.58
CA TYR A 750 17.13 -2.64 2.61
C TYR A 750 17.30 -1.22 2.04
N ASP A 751 17.96 -1.07 0.89
CA ASP A 751 18.06 0.23 0.19
C ASP A 751 16.72 0.72 -0.36
N ALA A 752 15.89 -0.18 -0.91
CA ALA A 752 14.57 0.15 -1.43
C ALA A 752 13.58 0.60 -0.34
N LEU A 753 13.65 -0.01 0.84
CA LEU A 753 12.77 0.28 1.99
C LEU A 753 13.10 1.61 2.69
N PHE A 754 14.36 2.06 2.66
CA PHE A 754 14.84 3.10 3.57
C PHE A 754 15.60 4.26 2.91
N TYR A 755 16.11 4.12 1.69
CA TYR A 755 17.04 5.11 1.12
C TYR A 755 16.82 5.47 -0.36
N SER A 756 16.11 4.65 -1.15
CA SER A 756 15.91 4.88 -2.60
C SER A 756 15.07 6.12 -2.92
N ARG A 757 14.27 6.57 -1.94
CA ARG A 757 13.27 7.65 -2.06
C ARG A 757 13.73 9.01 -1.54
N LEU A 758 14.90 9.05 -0.90
CA LEU A 758 15.39 10.25 -0.20
C LEU A 758 16.36 11.04 -1.08
N ASP A 759 16.32 12.37 -0.96
CA ASP A 759 17.39 13.22 -1.48
C ASP A 759 18.72 12.97 -0.74
N SER A 760 19.83 13.54 -1.25
CA SER A 760 21.16 13.28 -0.72
C SER A 760 21.40 13.78 0.72
N VAL A 761 20.57 14.69 1.24
CA VAL A 761 20.65 15.19 2.62
C VAL A 761 19.83 14.29 3.53
N ALA A 762 18.54 14.11 3.23
CA ALA A 762 17.65 13.25 4.02
C ALA A 762 18.17 11.79 4.07
N ARG A 763 18.77 11.31 2.98
CA ARG A 763 19.42 9.99 2.93
C ARG A 763 20.59 9.87 3.90
N GLN A 764 21.41 10.92 4.03
CA GLN A 764 22.56 10.93 4.93
C GLN A 764 22.09 11.00 6.39
N GLU A 765 21.09 11.84 6.69
CA GLU A 765 20.52 11.95 8.03
C GLU A 765 19.84 10.65 8.49
N GLN A 766 19.07 9.98 7.63
CA GLN A 766 18.50 8.66 7.95
C GLN A 766 19.60 7.59 8.09
N LEU A 767 20.66 7.63 7.29
CA LEU A 767 21.77 6.66 7.37
C LEU A 767 22.51 6.79 8.70
N GLU A 768 22.94 8.00 9.07
CA GLU A 768 23.60 8.26 10.36
C GLU A 768 22.69 7.89 11.54
N GLY A 769 21.39 8.20 11.45
CA GLY A 769 20.40 7.83 12.46
C GLY A 769 20.19 6.32 12.62
N MET A 770 20.13 5.57 11.50
CA MET A 770 19.99 4.11 11.53
C MET A 770 21.27 3.40 11.95
N GLU A 771 22.45 3.88 11.52
CA GLU A 771 23.75 3.38 11.98
C GLU A 771 23.95 3.61 13.49
N ALA A 772 23.54 4.78 14.02
CA ALA A 772 23.59 5.06 15.45
C ALA A 772 22.64 4.14 16.25
N ALA A 773 21.39 3.99 15.82
CA ALA A 773 20.39 3.16 16.49
C ALA A 773 20.72 1.66 16.47
N LEU A 774 21.42 1.18 15.43
CA LEU A 774 21.72 -0.24 15.22
C LEU A 774 23.23 -0.58 15.34
N ALA A 775 24.03 0.29 15.97
CA ALA A 775 25.48 0.11 16.13
C ALA A 775 25.90 -1.12 16.97
N GLN A 776 24.97 -1.75 17.67
CA GLN A 776 25.14 -2.87 18.61
C GLN A 776 23.93 -3.82 18.55
N PRO A 777 24.02 -5.05 19.09
CA PRO A 777 22.87 -5.95 19.21
C PRO A 777 21.76 -5.30 20.02
N ALA A 778 20.52 -5.35 19.50
CA ALA A 778 19.40 -4.53 19.97
C ALA A 778 18.05 -5.20 19.66
N ILE A 779 16.96 -4.60 20.17
CA ILE A 779 15.60 -4.97 19.75
C ILE A 779 15.14 -3.99 18.65
N ILE A 780 14.65 -4.52 17.53
CA ILE A 780 13.92 -3.79 16.48
C ILE A 780 12.45 -4.18 16.59
N SER A 781 11.55 -3.20 16.70
CA SER A 781 10.11 -3.44 16.80
C SER A 781 9.40 -3.07 15.50
N VAL A 782 8.67 -4.02 14.89
CA VAL A 782 7.80 -3.78 13.74
C VAL A 782 6.33 -3.84 14.15
N ALA A 783 5.65 -2.70 14.17
CA ALA A 783 4.25 -2.56 14.53
C ALA A 783 3.35 -2.44 13.28
N ARG A 784 2.70 -3.54 12.90
CA ARG A 784 1.69 -3.55 11.82
C ARG A 784 0.44 -2.79 12.28
N CYS A 785 0.21 -1.61 11.73
CA CYS A 785 -0.96 -0.80 12.05
C CYS A 785 -2.21 -1.22 11.27
N HIS A 786 -2.08 -2.03 10.22
CA HIS A 786 -3.20 -2.59 9.47
C HIS A 786 -2.98 -4.10 9.20
N GLU A 787 -3.98 -4.75 8.61
CA GLU A 787 -3.75 -6.02 7.92
C GLU A 787 -3.03 -5.72 6.60
N ASP A 788 -1.75 -6.09 6.51
CA ASP A 788 -0.89 -5.76 5.38
C ASP A 788 -0.93 -6.87 4.31
N GLY A 789 -1.35 -6.54 3.09
CA GLY A 789 -1.37 -7.48 1.95
C GLY A 789 0.00 -7.84 1.37
N VAL A 790 1.09 -7.30 1.93
CA VAL A 790 2.49 -7.64 1.63
C VAL A 790 3.29 -7.55 2.92
N THR A 791 4.20 -8.49 3.13
CA THR A 791 5.03 -8.58 4.33
C THR A 791 6.51 -8.76 4.01
N ILE A 792 7.35 -8.14 4.82
CA ILE A 792 8.79 -8.03 4.59
C ILE A 792 9.52 -9.11 5.41
N PRO A 793 10.41 -9.91 4.79
CA PRO A 793 11.28 -10.84 5.50
C PRO A 793 12.36 -10.13 6.32
N TRP A 794 11.99 -9.45 7.40
CA TRP A 794 12.84 -8.53 8.18
C TRP A 794 14.18 -9.13 8.62
N ALA A 795 14.22 -10.45 8.89
CA ALA A 795 15.44 -11.16 9.26
C ALA A 795 16.51 -11.20 8.14
N ALA A 796 16.09 -11.11 6.88
CA ALA A 796 16.96 -11.15 5.70
C ALA A 796 17.57 -9.78 5.31
N LEU A 797 17.08 -8.68 5.87
CA LEU A 797 17.57 -7.35 5.50
C LEU A 797 19.05 -7.20 5.88
N TYR A 798 19.86 -6.71 4.94
CA TYR A 798 21.31 -6.61 5.09
C TYR A 798 21.74 -5.14 5.19
N SER A 799 22.10 -4.70 6.40
CA SER A 799 22.28 -3.28 6.73
C SER A 799 23.65 -2.70 6.41
N LEU A 800 24.70 -3.54 6.37
CA LEU A 800 26.06 -3.11 6.05
C LEU A 800 26.18 -2.72 4.56
N TYR A 801 27.09 -1.80 4.25
CA TYR A 801 27.37 -1.42 2.86
C TYR A 801 27.92 -2.61 2.05
N LEU A 802 27.35 -2.85 0.87
CA LEU A 802 27.68 -3.97 0.00
C LEU A 802 27.50 -3.55 -1.47
N GLN A 803 28.51 -3.81 -2.30
CA GLN A 803 28.42 -3.60 -3.76
C GLN A 803 27.61 -4.74 -4.40
N ALA A 804 26.28 -4.77 -4.19
CA ALA A 804 25.42 -5.89 -4.57
C ALA A 804 25.57 -6.34 -6.04
N GLY A 805 25.81 -5.41 -6.98
CA GLY A 805 26.08 -5.71 -8.39
C GLY A 805 27.36 -6.54 -8.66
N LYS A 806 28.25 -6.71 -7.68
CA LYS A 806 29.39 -7.64 -7.77
C LYS A 806 28.99 -9.12 -7.60
N LEU A 807 27.75 -9.42 -7.22
CA LEU A 807 27.22 -10.79 -7.20
C LEU A 807 27.38 -11.45 -8.59
N GLU A 808 26.92 -10.77 -9.64
CA GLU A 808 26.92 -11.27 -11.02
C GLU A 808 28.33 -11.43 -11.62
N THR A 809 29.35 -10.80 -11.00
CA THR A 809 30.77 -10.94 -11.40
C THR A 809 31.59 -11.83 -10.46
N GLY A 810 30.96 -12.45 -9.45
CA GLY A 810 31.64 -13.26 -8.43
C GLY A 810 32.57 -12.45 -7.51
N GLY A 811 32.43 -11.13 -7.47
CA GLY A 811 33.28 -10.19 -6.73
C GLY A 811 32.89 -9.97 -5.26
N LEU A 812 32.09 -10.88 -4.68
CA LEU A 812 31.66 -10.86 -3.28
C LEU A 812 32.13 -12.13 -2.56
N GLN A 813 32.54 -12.02 -1.30
CA GLN A 813 33.08 -13.13 -0.50
C GLN A 813 32.59 -13.09 0.95
N LEU A 814 32.54 -14.24 1.63
CA LEU A 814 32.19 -14.33 3.04
C LEU A 814 33.33 -13.80 3.93
N CYS A 815 32.99 -13.16 5.05
CA CYS A 815 33.94 -12.58 6.01
C CYS A 815 35.02 -13.60 6.43
N PRO A 816 36.32 -13.35 6.15
CA PRO A 816 37.37 -14.33 6.38
C PRO A 816 37.51 -14.82 7.82
N ILE A 817 37.19 -13.95 8.80
CA ILE A 817 37.21 -14.27 10.24
C ILE A 817 36.16 -15.36 10.54
N PHE A 818 34.89 -15.08 10.23
CA PHE A 818 33.80 -16.05 10.42
C PHE A 818 34.00 -17.32 9.57
N LYS A 819 34.51 -17.18 8.33
CA LYS A 819 34.77 -18.29 7.43
C LYS A 819 35.82 -19.27 7.97
N ALA A 820 36.83 -18.76 8.69
CA ALA A 820 37.81 -19.59 9.39
C ALA A 820 37.18 -20.26 10.63
N GLN A 821 36.53 -19.48 11.49
CA GLN A 821 35.91 -19.97 12.72
C GLN A 821 34.89 -21.09 12.45
N LEU A 822 34.03 -20.92 11.45
CA LEU A 822 33.09 -21.94 11.00
C LEU A 822 33.79 -23.23 10.53
N ALA A 823 34.97 -23.13 9.91
CA ALA A 823 35.73 -24.31 9.50
C ALA A 823 36.31 -25.04 10.71
N ASP A 824 36.73 -24.32 11.75
CA ASP A 824 37.22 -24.88 13.01
C ASP A 824 36.06 -25.54 13.81
N ASP A 825 34.90 -24.89 13.91
CA ASP A 825 33.70 -25.43 14.59
C ASP A 825 33.12 -26.68 13.89
N LEU A 826 33.21 -26.75 12.56
CA LEU A 826 32.84 -27.94 11.80
C LEU A 826 33.88 -29.07 11.92
N ALA A 827 35.14 -28.75 12.24
CA ALA A 827 36.21 -29.72 12.45
C ALA A 827 36.25 -30.28 13.89
N ASP A 828 35.92 -29.46 14.89
CA ASP A 828 35.66 -29.89 16.27
C ASP A 828 34.29 -29.41 16.77
N PRO A 829 33.20 -30.16 16.50
CA PRO A 829 31.86 -29.86 17.01
C PRO A 829 31.71 -29.97 18.55
N GLY A 830 32.77 -30.31 19.29
CA GLY A 830 32.81 -30.24 20.75
C GLY A 830 33.31 -28.88 21.28
N GLY A 831 33.97 -28.08 20.43
CA GLY A 831 34.42 -26.72 20.72
C GLY A 831 33.45 -25.65 20.20
N ILE A 832 33.68 -24.41 20.63
CA ILE A 832 33.04 -23.21 20.09
C ILE A 832 34.15 -22.16 19.95
N HIS A 833 34.49 -21.81 18.70
CA HIS A 833 35.64 -20.99 18.32
C HIS A 833 35.22 -19.67 17.66
N ASP A 834 33.95 -19.56 17.26
CA ASP A 834 33.34 -18.35 16.71
C ASP A 834 33.08 -17.24 17.75
N LEU A 835 32.63 -16.09 17.25
CA LEU A 835 32.27 -14.91 18.04
C LEU A 835 30.84 -14.43 17.72
N LEU A 836 29.93 -15.31 17.28
CA LEU A 836 28.53 -14.98 16.98
C LEU A 836 27.78 -14.48 18.23
N ASP A 837 28.10 -15.05 19.40
CA ASP A 837 27.51 -14.63 20.69
C ASP A 837 28.26 -13.46 21.37
N ASP A 838 29.35 -12.96 20.78
CA ASP A 838 30.10 -11.78 21.25
C ASP A 838 30.47 -10.86 20.07
N PHE A 839 29.46 -10.12 19.57
CA PHE A 839 29.65 -9.12 18.53
C PHE A 839 30.72 -8.06 18.87
N PRO A 840 30.81 -7.50 20.10
CA PRO A 840 31.89 -6.59 20.48
C PRO A 840 33.30 -7.19 20.27
N ALA A 841 33.54 -8.44 20.68
CA ALA A 841 34.80 -9.13 20.43
C ALA A 841 35.01 -9.42 18.93
N CYS A 842 33.96 -9.82 18.20
CA CYS A 842 34.03 -10.02 16.75
C CYS A 842 34.36 -8.71 15.99
N ARG A 843 33.82 -7.58 16.44
CA ARG A 843 34.10 -6.24 15.90
C ARG A 843 35.53 -5.81 16.21
N GLY A 844 36.08 -6.22 17.35
CA GLY A 844 37.49 -5.98 17.72
C GLY A 844 38.52 -6.71 16.86
N GLN A 845 38.14 -7.76 16.11
CA GLN A 845 39.08 -8.55 15.30
C GLN A 845 39.67 -7.77 14.12
N ALA A 846 40.89 -8.15 13.72
CA ALA A 846 41.55 -7.61 12.53
C ALA A 846 41.66 -8.70 11.44
N PRO A 847 41.20 -8.45 10.19
CA PRO A 847 40.57 -7.23 9.66
C PRO A 847 39.03 -7.33 9.63
N CYS A 848 38.33 -6.95 10.70
CA CYS A 848 36.87 -6.93 10.69
C CYS A 848 36.33 -5.81 9.75
N PRO A 849 35.44 -6.13 8.77
CA PRO A 849 34.93 -5.15 7.81
C PRO A 849 34.00 -4.12 8.48
N VAL A 850 33.27 -4.52 9.53
CA VAL A 850 32.34 -3.66 10.31
C VAL A 850 33.09 -2.58 11.09
N ALA A 851 34.31 -2.87 11.53
CA ALA A 851 35.11 -1.94 12.33
C ALA A 851 35.96 -0.97 11.50
N ARG A 852 36.13 -1.23 10.20
CA ARG A 852 37.11 -0.53 9.35
C ARG A 852 36.53 0.12 8.08
N GLY A 853 35.24 -0.04 7.82
CA GLY A 853 34.62 0.43 6.58
C GLY A 853 35.16 -0.34 5.37
N GLY A 854 34.81 -1.63 5.28
CA GLY A 854 35.21 -2.46 4.14
C GLY A 854 34.72 -1.89 2.79
N ASP A 855 35.39 -2.25 1.70
CA ASP A 855 35.11 -1.74 0.35
C ASP A 855 33.74 -2.17 -0.23
N GLY A 856 32.93 -2.89 0.53
CA GLY A 856 31.66 -3.47 0.10
C GLY A 856 31.77 -4.78 -0.69
N THR A 857 32.91 -5.48 -0.66
CA THR A 857 33.04 -6.86 -1.21
C THR A 857 32.85 -7.98 -0.20
N VAL A 858 32.87 -7.66 1.10
CA VAL A 858 32.89 -8.65 2.19
C VAL A 858 31.52 -8.75 2.87
N VAL A 859 30.90 -9.92 2.78
CA VAL A 859 29.63 -10.25 3.45
C VAL A 859 29.90 -10.71 4.88
N CYS A 860 29.35 -10.03 5.88
CA CYS A 860 29.47 -10.38 7.29
C CYS A 860 28.12 -10.89 7.81
N PRO A 861 28.05 -12.01 8.57
CA PRO A 861 26.77 -12.49 9.11
C PRO A 861 26.02 -11.44 9.94
N PHE A 862 26.73 -10.64 10.73
CA PHE A 862 26.18 -9.52 11.50
C PHE A 862 25.66 -8.34 10.64
N GLY A 863 25.76 -8.42 9.31
CA GLY A 863 25.02 -7.51 8.43
C GLY A 863 23.55 -7.87 8.29
N PHE A 864 23.17 -9.13 8.51
CA PHE A 864 21.76 -9.54 8.54
C PHE A 864 21.11 -9.11 9.84
N TRP A 865 20.00 -8.37 9.74
CA TRP A 865 19.19 -8.00 10.90
C TRP A 865 18.80 -9.19 11.76
N GLY A 866 18.53 -10.36 11.16
CA GLY A 866 18.17 -11.56 11.90
C GLY A 866 19.32 -12.23 12.69
N ILE A 867 20.58 -11.96 12.36
CA ILE A 867 21.77 -12.42 13.12
C ILE A 867 22.24 -11.35 14.11
N MET A 868 21.99 -10.07 13.83
CA MET A 868 22.49 -8.96 14.64
C MET A 868 21.50 -8.47 15.72
N HIS A 869 20.19 -8.60 15.47
CA HIS A 869 19.15 -7.99 16.31
C HIS A 869 18.00 -8.95 16.63
N GLN A 870 17.31 -8.67 17.74
CA GLN A 870 16.04 -9.30 18.08
C GLN A 870 14.91 -8.52 17.39
N ILE A 871 14.24 -9.13 16.41
CA ILE A 871 13.18 -8.48 15.63
C ILE A 871 11.82 -8.91 16.14
N GLU A 872 11.15 -8.05 16.90
CA GLU A 872 9.80 -8.29 17.42
C GLU A 872 8.71 -7.75 16.50
N GLN A 873 7.59 -8.49 16.42
CA GLN A 873 6.42 -8.11 15.61
C GLN A 873 5.13 -8.24 16.44
N PRO A 874 4.79 -7.28 17.32
CA PRO A 874 3.66 -7.42 18.24
C PRO A 874 2.32 -7.75 17.55
N LEU A 875 1.52 -8.60 18.18
CA LEU A 875 0.20 -9.02 17.66
C LEU A 875 -0.91 -7.97 17.80
N GLN A 876 -0.71 -6.93 18.62
CA GLN A 876 -1.78 -6.05 19.10
C GLN A 876 -2.12 -4.91 18.12
N GLN A 877 -2.53 -5.32 16.92
CA GLN A 877 -3.31 -4.51 15.97
C GLN A 877 -4.82 -4.68 16.25
N ILE A 878 -5.60 -3.64 16.01
CA ILE A 878 -7.07 -3.71 16.02
C ILE A 878 -7.58 -3.65 14.57
N ARG A 879 -8.89 -3.80 14.35
CA ARG A 879 -9.48 -3.36 13.08
C ARG A 879 -9.68 -1.85 13.13
N PRO A 880 -9.47 -1.10 12.01
CA PRO A 880 -9.70 0.33 11.95
C PRO A 880 -11.05 0.70 12.54
N THR A 881 -11.02 1.49 13.61
CA THR A 881 -12.19 1.84 14.40
C THR A 881 -12.22 3.35 14.64
N PRO A 882 -13.34 4.04 14.39
CA PRO A 882 -13.47 5.47 14.67
C PRO A 882 -13.06 5.84 16.11
N VAL A 883 -12.29 6.93 16.26
CA VAL A 883 -11.74 7.38 17.56
C VAL A 883 -12.80 7.78 18.59
N ASP A 884 -14.06 7.92 18.19
CA ASP A 884 -15.20 8.13 19.09
C ASP A 884 -15.76 6.81 19.67
N GLN A 885 -15.38 5.65 19.13
CA GLN A 885 -15.84 4.32 19.54
C GLN A 885 -14.82 3.55 20.40
N LEU A 886 -15.17 2.32 20.80
CA LEU A 886 -14.29 1.35 21.47
C LEU A 886 -14.20 0.09 20.59
N PRO A 887 -13.05 -0.19 19.96
CA PRO A 887 -12.86 -1.35 19.08
C PRO A 887 -13.33 -2.66 19.72
N ALA A 888 -13.92 -3.54 18.91
CA ALA A 888 -14.55 -4.78 19.38
C ALA A 888 -13.56 -5.72 20.09
N GLU A 889 -12.29 -5.66 19.71
CA GLU A 889 -11.16 -6.35 20.32
C GLU A 889 -10.92 -5.86 21.76
N LEU A 890 -11.01 -4.54 21.98
CA LEU A 890 -10.78 -3.88 23.28
C LEU A 890 -11.94 -4.06 24.27
N GLN A 891 -13.08 -4.55 23.80
CA GLN A 891 -14.20 -4.97 24.66
C GLN A 891 -13.89 -6.29 25.40
N SER A 892 -12.75 -6.94 25.09
CA SER A 892 -12.22 -8.08 25.84
C SER A 892 -11.12 -7.66 26.81
N GLU A 893 -11.22 -8.12 28.06
CA GLU A 893 -10.25 -7.82 29.14
C GLU A 893 -8.90 -8.58 28.99
N SER A 894 -8.58 -9.04 27.78
CA SER A 894 -7.44 -9.90 27.42
C SER A 894 -6.50 -9.26 26.39
N PHE A 895 -6.79 -8.07 25.89
CA PHE A 895 -6.13 -7.50 24.70
C PHE A 895 -4.76 -6.80 24.94
N ASN A 896 -4.35 -6.51 26.18
CA ASN A 896 -3.05 -5.87 26.41
C ASN A 896 -1.87 -6.73 25.89
N GLN A 897 -0.83 -6.11 25.34
CA GLN A 897 0.44 -6.80 25.08
C GLN A 897 1.05 -7.27 26.41
N THR A 898 1.32 -8.57 26.54
CA THR A 898 2.14 -9.12 27.62
C THR A 898 3.55 -9.43 27.12
N SER A 899 4.54 -9.12 27.95
CA SER A 899 5.94 -9.55 27.78
C SER A 899 6.25 -10.80 28.61
N PHE A 900 5.23 -11.52 29.09
CA PHE A 900 5.41 -12.72 29.89
C PHE A 900 4.28 -13.75 29.79
N LEU A 901 4.69 -15.01 29.90
CA LEU A 901 3.88 -16.19 30.19
C LEU A 901 3.91 -16.41 31.71
N THR A 902 2.79 -16.21 32.42
CA THR A 902 2.76 -16.40 33.87
C THR A 902 2.83 -17.88 34.23
N HIS A 903 3.79 -18.26 35.09
CA HIS A 903 3.98 -19.64 35.55
C HIS A 903 4.20 -19.70 37.07
N ALA A 904 3.35 -20.44 37.77
CA ALA A 904 3.47 -20.61 39.22
C ALA A 904 4.70 -21.47 39.57
N ARG A 905 5.62 -20.94 40.39
CA ARG A 905 6.88 -21.62 40.76
C ARG A 905 6.63 -23.03 41.28
N GLY A 906 7.16 -24.03 40.57
CA GLY A 906 7.08 -25.45 40.97
C GLY A 906 5.80 -26.17 40.51
N ALA A 907 4.91 -25.49 39.78
CA ALA A 907 3.89 -26.16 38.99
C ALA A 907 4.51 -26.82 37.75
N ALA A 908 3.73 -27.63 37.03
CA ALA A 908 4.07 -28.02 35.68
C ALA A 908 3.70 -26.92 34.68
N LEU A 909 4.44 -26.83 33.58
CA LEU A 909 4.04 -26.05 32.41
C LEU A 909 3.23 -26.95 31.47
N ASP A 910 1.97 -26.59 31.25
CA ASP A 910 1.08 -27.27 30.31
C ASP A 910 1.37 -26.86 28.86
N LEU A 911 1.78 -27.81 28.03
CA LEU A 911 1.95 -27.69 26.59
C LEU A 911 0.97 -28.63 25.88
N ALA A 912 0.33 -28.17 24.81
CA ALA A 912 -0.45 -29.03 23.91
C ALA A 912 0.27 -29.15 22.56
N MET A 913 0.61 -30.37 22.17
CA MET A 913 1.21 -30.73 20.89
C MET A 913 0.15 -31.30 19.97
N ALA A 914 -0.19 -30.55 18.92
CA ALA A 914 -1.02 -31.00 17.82
C ALA A 914 -0.08 -31.50 16.69
N ALA A 915 -0.25 -32.74 16.27
CA ALA A 915 0.70 -33.37 15.34
C ALA A 915 0.03 -34.06 14.13
N TYR A 916 0.73 -34.09 12.99
CA TYR A 916 0.30 -34.88 11.83
C TYR A 916 0.97 -36.28 11.82
N PRO A 917 0.21 -37.40 11.91
CA PRO A 917 0.73 -38.76 12.10
C PRO A 917 1.75 -39.25 11.08
N ALA A 918 1.72 -38.72 9.84
CA ALA A 918 2.59 -39.18 8.75
C ALA A 918 3.92 -38.41 8.64
N LEU A 919 4.19 -37.46 9.54
CA LEU A 919 5.47 -36.74 9.55
C LEU A 919 6.65 -37.67 9.84
N PRO A 920 7.75 -37.62 9.06
CA PRO A 920 9.00 -38.26 9.41
C PRO A 920 9.47 -37.89 10.82
N ARG A 921 10.05 -38.86 11.54
CA ARG A 921 10.68 -38.70 12.87
C ARG A 921 9.73 -38.23 13.99
N LEU A 922 8.41 -38.19 13.77
CA LEU A 922 7.41 -37.74 14.75
C LEU A 922 7.55 -38.41 16.15
N ALA A 923 7.86 -39.71 16.19
CA ALA A 923 8.06 -40.45 17.44
C ALA A 923 9.34 -40.02 18.19
N GLU A 924 10.42 -39.70 17.47
CA GLU A 924 11.66 -39.17 18.07
C GLU A 924 11.40 -37.77 18.65
N HIS A 925 10.75 -36.91 17.86
CA HIS A 925 10.42 -35.53 18.24
C HIS A 925 9.50 -35.45 19.46
N ARG A 926 8.50 -36.34 19.53
CA ARG A 926 7.65 -36.50 20.71
C ARG A 926 8.47 -36.94 21.94
N ALA A 927 9.36 -37.91 21.79
CA ALA A 927 10.21 -38.39 22.89
C ALA A 927 11.21 -37.32 23.37
N GLU A 928 11.69 -36.45 22.48
CA GLU A 928 12.49 -35.27 22.82
C GLU A 928 11.67 -34.31 23.71
N PHE A 929 10.45 -33.97 23.31
CA PHE A 929 9.53 -33.13 24.10
C PHE A 929 9.20 -33.74 25.48
N GLU A 930 8.90 -35.04 25.55
CA GLU A 930 8.70 -35.76 26.82
C GLU A 930 9.98 -35.75 27.70
N GLY A 931 11.17 -35.59 27.11
CA GLY A 931 12.46 -35.48 27.80
C GLY A 931 12.88 -34.08 28.27
N LEU A 932 12.24 -33.00 27.80
CA LEU A 932 12.64 -31.61 28.10
C LEU A 932 12.40 -31.17 29.55
N GLY A 933 11.48 -31.82 30.27
CA GLY A 933 10.94 -31.38 31.57
C GLY A 933 11.88 -31.43 32.79
N ARG A 934 13.20 -31.24 32.60
CA ARG A 934 14.23 -31.38 33.66
C ARG A 934 14.42 -30.16 34.56
N ALA A 935 14.26 -28.95 34.00
CA ALA A 935 14.47 -27.69 34.73
C ALA A 935 13.14 -27.12 35.29
N ILE A 936 12.09 -27.20 34.48
CA ILE A 936 10.70 -26.94 34.86
C ILE A 936 9.91 -28.18 34.41
N PRO A 937 9.03 -28.77 35.24
CA PRO A 937 8.25 -29.94 34.83
C PRO A 937 7.35 -29.58 33.64
N LEU A 938 7.42 -30.35 32.56
CA LEU A 938 6.64 -30.11 31.33
C LEU A 938 5.54 -31.17 31.22
N HIS A 939 4.28 -30.76 31.16
CA HIS A 939 3.15 -31.64 30.87
C HIS A 939 2.76 -31.50 29.40
N VAL A 940 3.09 -32.50 28.59
CA VAL A 940 2.77 -32.55 27.16
C VAL A 940 1.45 -33.31 26.95
N THR A 941 0.40 -32.58 26.60
CA THR A 941 -0.83 -33.17 26.04
C THR A 941 -0.64 -33.35 24.54
N TYR A 942 -0.75 -34.58 24.03
CA TYR A 942 -0.48 -34.91 22.63
C TYR A 942 -1.75 -35.37 21.91
N GLU A 943 -2.10 -34.72 20.80
CA GLU A 943 -3.26 -35.06 19.97
C GLU A 943 -2.92 -35.06 18.48
N GLU A 944 -3.43 -36.06 17.77
CA GLU A 944 -3.31 -36.21 16.32
C GLU A 944 -4.62 -35.90 15.59
N ASP A 945 -5.77 -36.18 16.22
CA ASP A 945 -7.07 -36.03 15.58
C ASP A 945 -7.51 -34.55 15.50
N ARG A 946 -8.04 -34.17 14.33
CA ARG A 946 -8.42 -32.79 14.03
C ARG A 946 -9.48 -32.25 14.99
N ASP A 947 -10.49 -33.04 15.31
CA ASP A 947 -11.60 -32.59 16.18
C ASP A 947 -11.22 -32.65 17.67
N ARG A 948 -10.30 -33.53 18.05
CA ARG A 948 -9.63 -33.50 19.38
C ARG A 948 -8.76 -32.25 19.56
N VAL A 949 -7.96 -31.88 18.57
CA VAL A 949 -7.18 -30.64 18.60
C VAL A 949 -8.11 -29.42 18.67
N LEU A 950 -9.21 -29.40 17.90
CA LEU A 950 -10.22 -28.34 17.97
C LEU A 950 -10.87 -28.24 19.36
N GLU A 951 -11.10 -29.37 20.02
CA GLU A 951 -11.63 -29.43 21.38
C GLU A 951 -10.61 -28.96 22.44
N LEU A 952 -9.33 -29.34 22.33
CA LEU A 952 -8.27 -28.75 23.18
C LEU A 952 -8.19 -27.22 23.04
N LEU A 953 -8.28 -26.72 21.80
CA LEU A 953 -8.28 -25.28 21.53
C LEU A 953 -9.51 -24.60 22.12
N ARG A 954 -10.67 -25.24 22.17
CA ARG A 954 -11.86 -24.72 22.86
C ARG A 954 -11.73 -24.73 24.38
N GLN A 955 -11.03 -25.71 24.95
CA GLN A 955 -10.84 -25.82 26.41
C GLN A 955 -9.86 -24.76 26.95
N GLY A 956 -8.81 -24.43 26.21
CA GLY A 956 -7.86 -23.39 26.62
C GLY A 956 -6.91 -23.82 27.75
N GLY A 957 -6.34 -22.84 28.45
CA GLY A 957 -5.57 -23.05 29.68
C GLY A 957 -4.16 -23.65 29.52
N LYS A 958 -3.69 -23.83 28.29
CA LYS A 958 -2.31 -24.23 27.99
C LYS A 958 -1.39 -23.00 27.97
N HIS A 959 -0.13 -23.18 28.34
CA HIS A 959 0.90 -22.13 28.27
C HIS A 959 1.54 -22.08 26.86
N ILE A 960 1.60 -23.23 26.18
CA ILE A 960 2.11 -23.35 24.82
C ILE A 960 1.18 -24.23 23.98
N TYR A 961 0.82 -23.78 22.77
CA TYR A 961 0.26 -24.63 21.72
C TYR A 961 1.30 -24.83 20.63
N TYR A 962 1.69 -26.08 20.38
CA TYR A 962 2.74 -26.45 19.45
C TYR A 962 2.15 -27.29 18.31
N PHE A 963 2.13 -26.74 17.10
CA PHE A 963 1.61 -27.40 15.91
C PHE A 963 2.77 -27.94 15.07
N TYR A 964 2.89 -29.27 15.01
CA TYR A 964 3.85 -29.98 14.17
C TYR A 964 3.07 -30.77 13.12
N CYS A 965 2.60 -30.05 12.11
CA CYS A 965 1.59 -30.50 11.15
C CYS A 965 2.10 -30.34 9.71
N HIS A 966 1.34 -30.79 8.71
CA HIS A 966 1.52 -30.28 7.34
C HIS A 966 0.66 -29.05 7.07
N GLY A 967 1.07 -28.22 6.11
CA GLY A 967 0.15 -27.33 5.42
C GLY A 967 -0.42 -28.00 4.16
N ASP A 968 -1.66 -27.68 3.82
CA ASP A 968 -2.26 -28.12 2.56
C ASP A 968 -1.62 -27.37 1.36
N PRO A 969 -1.28 -28.01 0.24
CA PRO A 969 -0.61 -27.36 -0.90
C PRO A 969 -1.51 -26.46 -1.77
N ASP A 970 -2.57 -25.90 -1.19
CA ASP A 970 -3.49 -24.96 -1.83
C ASP A 970 -3.12 -23.54 -1.37
N ASP A 971 -2.40 -22.80 -2.22
CA ASP A 971 -1.76 -21.47 -2.00
C ASP A 971 -2.73 -20.31 -1.64
N ARG A 972 -3.93 -20.62 -1.17
CA ARG A 972 -5.10 -19.74 -1.19
C ARG A 972 -5.82 -19.62 0.14
N VAL A 973 -5.65 -20.60 1.04
CA VAL A 973 -6.19 -20.56 2.41
C VAL A 973 -5.21 -21.29 3.32
N PHE A 974 -4.78 -20.67 4.42
CA PHE A 974 -3.96 -21.35 5.42
C PHE A 974 -4.76 -22.46 6.13
N LYS A 975 -4.25 -23.70 6.05
CA LYS A 975 -4.84 -24.92 6.65
C LYS A 975 -3.75 -25.77 7.27
N LEU A 976 -3.95 -26.22 8.50
CA LEU A 976 -3.11 -27.22 9.17
C LEU A 976 -3.76 -28.61 9.01
N ALA A 977 -3.04 -29.54 8.40
CA ALA A 977 -3.48 -30.92 8.23
C ALA A 977 -3.23 -31.75 9.50
N LEU A 978 -4.26 -32.49 9.92
CA LEU A 978 -4.34 -33.29 11.15
C LEU A 978 -5.10 -34.60 10.85
N GLY A 979 -5.00 -35.60 11.73
CA GLY A 979 -5.66 -36.89 11.56
C GLY A 979 -4.97 -37.83 10.54
N PRO A 980 -5.60 -38.96 10.18
CA PRO A 980 -4.94 -40.07 9.51
C PRO A 980 -4.51 -39.74 8.07
N ALA A 981 -3.32 -40.21 7.68
CA ALA A 981 -2.67 -39.84 6.43
C ALA A 981 -3.47 -40.14 5.15
N GLN A 982 -4.37 -41.12 5.19
CA GLN A 982 -5.23 -41.53 4.07
C GLN A 982 -6.46 -40.63 3.91
N ARG A 983 -6.78 -39.81 4.92
CA ARG A 983 -7.90 -38.86 4.92
C ARG A 983 -7.64 -37.76 5.98
N PRO A 984 -6.73 -36.80 5.71
CA PRO A 984 -6.49 -35.69 6.62
C PRO A 984 -7.77 -34.89 6.87
N GLY A 985 -7.98 -34.51 8.12
CA GLY A 985 -8.81 -33.37 8.49
C GLY A 985 -7.97 -32.09 8.44
N TYR A 986 -8.63 -30.95 8.31
CA TYR A 986 -7.95 -29.66 8.23
C TYR A 986 -8.49 -28.67 9.27
N LEU A 987 -7.59 -27.91 9.88
CA LEU A 987 -7.88 -26.81 10.81
C LEU A 987 -7.54 -25.48 10.14
N MET A 988 -8.50 -24.56 10.06
CA MET A 988 -8.39 -23.28 9.34
C MET A 988 -8.86 -22.09 10.21
N ALA A 989 -8.59 -20.86 9.76
CA ALA A 989 -9.01 -19.63 10.45
C ALA A 989 -10.53 -19.51 10.65
N ALA A 990 -11.33 -20.19 9.82
CA ALA A 990 -12.79 -20.26 9.93
C ALA A 990 -13.26 -21.16 11.09
N ASP A 991 -12.47 -22.18 11.49
CA ASP A 991 -12.83 -23.10 12.57
C ASP A 991 -12.67 -22.47 13.97
N LEU A 992 -11.73 -21.53 14.08
CA LEU A 992 -11.41 -20.74 15.28
C LEU A 992 -12.47 -19.63 15.53
N ASP A 993 -13.75 -20.01 15.55
CA ASP A 993 -14.89 -19.10 15.56
C ASP A 993 -14.96 -18.23 16.84
N PRO A 994 -14.97 -16.88 16.74
CA PRO A 994 -15.27 -15.96 17.84
C PRO A 994 -16.56 -16.24 18.63
N ALA A 995 -17.53 -16.98 18.07
CA ALA A 995 -18.74 -17.39 18.76
C ALA A 995 -18.54 -18.59 19.71
N TRP A 996 -17.33 -19.16 19.80
CA TRP A 996 -16.95 -20.03 20.91
C TRP A 996 -17.21 -19.32 22.24
N ARG A 997 -18.13 -19.85 23.06
CA ARG A 997 -18.41 -19.32 24.41
C ARG A 997 -17.22 -19.44 25.37
N ALA A 998 -16.19 -20.19 24.99
CA ALA A 998 -14.89 -20.21 25.63
C ALA A 998 -13.92 -19.27 24.88
N ARG A 999 -13.59 -18.13 25.50
CA ARG A 999 -12.29 -17.47 25.30
C ARG A 999 -11.25 -18.22 26.12
N TRP A 1000 -9.97 -18.13 25.77
CA TRP A 1000 -8.92 -18.63 26.66
C TRP A 1000 -8.89 -17.84 27.97
N PRO A 1001 -8.49 -18.47 29.10
CA PRO A 1001 -8.43 -17.79 30.38
C PRO A 1001 -7.40 -16.64 30.35
N LYS A 1002 -7.61 -15.61 31.17
CA LYS A 1002 -6.71 -14.44 31.25
C LYS A 1002 -5.25 -14.80 31.53
N GLN A 1003 -5.02 -15.91 32.23
CA GLN A 1003 -3.73 -16.55 32.41
C GLN A 1003 -3.93 -18.08 32.49
N PRO A 1004 -3.01 -18.89 31.93
CA PRO A 1004 -1.94 -18.47 31.02
C PRO A 1004 -2.52 -17.98 29.68
N GLN A 1005 -1.98 -16.86 29.17
CA GLN A 1005 -2.11 -16.55 27.74
C GLN A 1005 -1.10 -17.42 26.99
N PRO A 1006 -1.48 -18.19 25.96
CA PRO A 1006 -0.55 -19.12 25.32
C PRO A 1006 0.38 -18.44 24.32
N LEU A 1007 1.61 -18.95 24.25
CA LEU A 1007 2.47 -18.83 23.06
C LEU A 1007 2.07 -19.92 22.06
N VAL A 1008 1.83 -19.56 20.80
CA VAL A 1008 1.53 -20.51 19.73
C VAL A 1008 2.75 -20.68 18.83
N ILE A 1009 3.08 -21.92 18.48
CA ILE A 1009 4.22 -22.24 17.62
C ILE A 1009 3.69 -23.04 16.42
N LEU A 1010 3.71 -22.42 15.24
CA LEU A 1010 3.24 -22.95 13.97
C LEU A 1010 4.41 -23.57 13.22
N ASN A 1011 4.89 -24.70 13.72
CA ASN A 1011 6.04 -25.44 13.19
C ASN A 1011 5.61 -26.43 12.09
N ALA A 1012 4.87 -25.92 11.11
CA ALA A 1012 4.23 -26.73 10.09
C ALA A 1012 5.23 -27.07 8.97
N CYS A 1013 5.52 -28.36 8.80
CA CYS A 1013 6.45 -28.88 7.82
C CYS A 1013 5.75 -29.06 6.47
N GLU A 1014 6.45 -28.86 5.37
CA GLU A 1014 5.90 -29.02 4.02
C GLU A 1014 4.66 -28.17 3.68
N THR A 1015 4.41 -27.05 4.36
CA THR A 1015 3.40 -26.06 3.93
C THR A 1015 3.63 -25.55 2.50
N THR A 1016 2.67 -24.82 1.94
CA THR A 1016 2.98 -23.77 0.96
C THR A 1016 3.82 -22.66 1.59
N VAL A 1017 4.26 -21.66 0.82
CA VAL A 1017 4.96 -20.52 1.43
C VAL A 1017 4.03 -19.93 2.49
N LEU A 1018 4.49 -19.89 3.75
CA LEU A 1018 3.90 -19.01 4.74
C LEU A 1018 4.26 -17.58 4.32
N LEU A 1019 3.52 -17.09 3.34
CA LEU A 1019 3.25 -15.70 3.11
C LEU A 1019 2.39 -15.26 4.31
N PRO A 1020 2.92 -14.48 5.28
CA PRO A 1020 2.13 -13.99 6.39
C PRO A 1020 0.84 -13.28 5.95
N GLU A 1021 0.84 -12.71 4.75
CA GLU A 1021 -0.30 -12.25 3.94
C GLU A 1021 -1.52 -13.20 4.05
N ILE A 1022 -1.30 -14.51 3.81
CA ILE A 1022 -2.33 -15.56 3.88
C ILE A 1022 -2.57 -16.01 5.34
N SER A 1023 -1.56 -15.88 6.20
CA SER A 1023 -1.65 -16.25 7.61
C SER A 1023 -2.40 -15.23 8.48
N HIS A 1024 -2.55 -13.97 8.05
CA HIS A 1024 -3.14 -12.89 8.85
C HIS A 1024 -4.51 -13.25 9.42
N GLY A 1025 -5.37 -13.88 8.61
CA GLY A 1025 -6.68 -14.37 9.06
C GLY A 1025 -6.58 -15.43 10.17
N PHE A 1026 -5.50 -16.20 10.25
CA PHE A 1026 -5.23 -17.16 11.33
C PHE A 1026 -4.59 -16.48 12.55
N LEU A 1027 -3.61 -15.61 12.35
CA LEU A 1027 -2.95 -14.82 13.41
C LEU A 1027 -3.97 -13.96 14.19
N GLY A 1028 -4.86 -13.26 13.49
CA GLY A 1028 -5.91 -12.43 14.09
C GLY A 1028 -6.91 -13.25 14.93
N LYS A 1029 -7.15 -14.51 14.57
CA LYS A 1029 -8.01 -15.45 15.33
C LYS A 1029 -7.31 -15.96 16.58
N LEU A 1030 -6.02 -16.32 16.49
CA LEU A 1030 -5.21 -16.69 17.67
C LEU A 1030 -5.10 -15.52 18.66
N ARG A 1031 -4.90 -14.29 18.18
CA ARG A 1031 -4.99 -13.06 18.99
C ARG A 1031 -6.35 -12.92 19.67
N TRP A 1032 -7.46 -13.10 18.93
CA TRP A 1032 -8.82 -12.99 19.47
C TRP A 1032 -9.13 -14.04 20.57
N LEU A 1033 -8.62 -15.26 20.41
CA LEU A 1033 -8.73 -16.32 21.43
C LEU A 1033 -7.94 -15.97 22.71
N GLY A 1034 -6.79 -15.32 22.56
CA GLY A 1034 -5.98 -14.79 23.66
C GLY A 1034 -4.48 -15.10 23.62
N ALA A 1035 -3.90 -15.40 22.45
CA ALA A 1035 -2.47 -15.66 22.31
C ALA A 1035 -1.62 -14.43 22.68
N CYS A 1036 -0.54 -14.62 23.44
CA CYS A 1036 0.45 -13.58 23.71
C CYS A 1036 1.53 -13.49 22.60
N GLY A 1037 1.66 -14.53 21.79
CA GLY A 1037 2.64 -14.62 20.71
C GLY A 1037 2.32 -15.74 19.73
N VAL A 1038 2.76 -15.59 18.47
CA VAL A 1038 2.76 -16.67 17.47
C VAL A 1038 4.12 -16.73 16.78
N ILE A 1039 4.72 -17.92 16.68
CA ILE A 1039 6.00 -18.15 16.00
C ILE A 1039 5.74 -19.03 14.76
N GLY A 1040 6.36 -18.70 13.63
CA GLY A 1040 6.21 -19.44 12.37
C GLY A 1040 7.39 -19.22 11.42
N THR A 1041 7.27 -19.73 10.19
CA THR A 1041 8.30 -19.62 9.15
C THR A 1041 7.87 -18.66 8.04
N GLU A 1042 8.84 -18.14 7.28
CA GLU A 1042 8.62 -17.32 6.07
C GLU A 1042 8.50 -18.17 4.78
N ILE A 1043 8.77 -19.48 4.88
CA ILE A 1043 8.70 -20.45 3.78
C ILE A 1043 8.23 -21.83 4.28
N LYS A 1044 7.95 -22.71 3.31
CA LYS A 1044 7.94 -24.17 3.51
C LYS A 1044 9.26 -24.61 4.14
N VAL A 1045 9.21 -25.32 5.28
CA VAL A 1045 10.37 -25.95 5.90
C VAL A 1045 10.23 -27.47 5.98
N ARG A 1046 11.35 -28.17 6.05
CA ARG A 1046 11.45 -29.62 6.25
C ARG A 1046 11.49 -30.02 7.72
N THR A 1047 11.07 -31.26 8.00
CA THR A 1047 11.07 -31.86 9.35
C THR A 1047 12.44 -31.80 10.04
N GLU A 1048 13.51 -31.89 9.25
CA GLU A 1048 14.91 -31.87 9.63
C GLU A 1048 15.36 -30.52 10.21
N LEU A 1049 14.73 -29.41 9.80
CA LEU A 1049 14.90 -28.08 10.40
C LEU A 1049 13.89 -27.84 11.52
N ALA A 1050 12.63 -28.20 11.27
CA ALA A 1050 11.50 -27.88 12.14
C ALA A 1050 11.58 -28.55 13.51
N ALA A 1051 11.84 -29.86 13.57
CA ALA A 1051 11.91 -30.58 14.84
C ALA A 1051 12.95 -29.96 15.82
N PRO A 1052 14.25 -29.86 15.46
CA PRO A 1052 15.25 -29.31 16.37
C PRO A 1052 15.03 -27.82 16.69
N PHE A 1053 14.49 -27.02 15.77
CA PHE A 1053 14.13 -25.62 16.08
C PHE A 1053 13.06 -25.57 17.18
N GLY A 1054 11.97 -26.34 17.04
CA GLY A 1054 10.88 -26.36 18.01
C GLY A 1054 11.29 -26.88 19.39
N ALA A 1055 12.12 -27.93 19.43
CA ALA A 1055 12.65 -28.46 20.68
C ALA A 1055 13.59 -27.48 21.40
N GLN A 1056 14.54 -26.86 20.67
CA GLN A 1056 15.44 -25.84 21.22
C GLN A 1056 14.67 -24.59 21.70
N LEU A 1057 13.61 -24.19 20.99
CA LEU A 1057 12.77 -23.05 21.36
C LEU A 1057 12.09 -23.30 22.72
N VAL A 1058 11.47 -24.46 22.91
CA VAL A 1058 10.82 -24.82 24.19
C VAL A 1058 11.87 -25.01 25.29
N ALA A 1059 13.00 -25.67 25.00
CA ALA A 1059 14.10 -25.85 25.95
C ALA A 1059 14.70 -24.52 26.43
N GLY A 1060 14.85 -23.54 25.53
CA GLY A 1060 15.36 -22.21 25.85
C GLY A 1060 14.40 -21.39 26.71
N LEU A 1061 13.08 -21.48 26.46
CA LEU A 1061 12.08 -20.85 27.33
C LEU A 1061 12.06 -21.51 28.72
N LEU A 1062 12.17 -22.84 28.80
CA LEU A 1062 12.27 -23.58 30.06
C LEU A 1062 13.57 -23.31 30.84
N SER A 1063 14.63 -22.81 30.19
CA SER A 1063 15.85 -22.34 30.87
C SER A 1063 15.77 -20.89 31.37
N GLY A 1064 14.62 -20.22 31.18
CA GLY A 1064 14.37 -18.87 31.70
C GLY A 1064 14.85 -17.74 30.78
N ARG A 1065 15.07 -18.01 29.49
CA ARG A 1065 15.38 -17.00 28.46
C ARG A 1065 14.09 -16.46 27.81
N SER A 1066 14.20 -15.35 27.08
CA SER A 1066 13.09 -14.80 26.27
C SER A 1066 13.00 -15.40 24.87
N VAL A 1067 11.85 -15.25 24.19
CA VAL A 1067 11.66 -15.65 22.78
C VAL A 1067 12.73 -15.02 21.88
N GLY A 1068 13.01 -13.72 22.02
CA GLY A 1068 14.00 -13.04 21.19
C GLY A 1068 15.42 -13.54 21.41
N GLU A 1069 15.82 -13.77 22.67
CA GLU A 1069 17.12 -14.38 23.02
C GLU A 1069 17.25 -15.80 22.45
N VAL A 1070 16.19 -16.61 22.55
CA VAL A 1070 16.21 -18.02 22.15
C VAL A 1070 16.21 -18.15 20.64
N VAL A 1071 15.37 -17.41 19.91
CA VAL A 1071 15.37 -17.43 18.43
C VAL A 1071 16.73 -16.95 17.89
N LEU A 1072 17.32 -15.91 18.47
CA LEU A 1072 18.66 -15.44 18.08
C LEU A 1072 19.74 -16.50 18.35
N GLY A 1073 19.71 -17.14 19.52
CA GLY A 1073 20.62 -18.24 19.85
C GLY A 1073 20.49 -19.46 18.92
N ILE A 1074 19.27 -19.82 18.51
CA ILE A 1074 19.04 -20.90 17.53
C ILE A 1074 19.58 -20.51 16.15
N ARG A 1075 19.45 -19.23 15.75
CA ARG A 1075 20.05 -18.72 14.50
C ARG A 1075 21.57 -18.88 14.51
N HIS A 1076 22.24 -18.54 15.60
CA HIS A 1076 23.69 -18.75 15.75
C HIS A 1076 24.04 -20.25 15.76
N GLY A 1077 23.28 -21.07 16.49
CA GLY A 1077 23.46 -22.52 16.56
C GLY A 1077 23.31 -23.23 15.20
N LEU A 1078 22.39 -22.78 14.34
CA LEU A 1078 22.24 -23.27 12.97
C LEU A 1078 23.35 -22.75 12.06
N LEU A 1079 23.76 -21.48 12.22
CA LEU A 1079 24.82 -20.88 11.41
C LEU A 1079 26.18 -21.59 11.60
N ARG A 1080 26.49 -22.03 12.84
CA ARG A 1080 27.62 -22.92 13.19
C ARG A 1080 27.59 -24.27 12.47
N GLN A 1081 26.39 -24.79 12.17
CA GLN A 1081 26.18 -26.02 11.39
C GLN A 1081 26.18 -25.76 9.86
N ALA A 1082 26.69 -24.60 9.42
CA ALA A 1082 26.66 -24.12 8.05
C ALA A 1082 25.24 -24.12 7.42
N ASN A 1083 24.25 -23.69 8.22
CA ASN A 1083 22.84 -23.66 7.87
C ASN A 1083 22.23 -22.26 8.10
N PRO A 1084 21.94 -21.48 7.04
CA PRO A 1084 21.43 -20.11 7.17
C PRO A 1084 19.93 -20.04 7.51
N LEU A 1085 19.22 -21.18 7.53
CA LEU A 1085 17.76 -21.24 7.59
C LEU A 1085 17.17 -20.89 8.96
N GLY A 1086 17.98 -20.55 9.97
CA GLY A 1086 17.46 -19.90 11.18
C GLY A 1086 16.80 -18.54 10.89
N LEU A 1087 17.20 -17.87 9.80
CA LEU A 1087 16.61 -16.60 9.36
C LEU A 1087 15.16 -16.73 8.86
N VAL A 1088 14.72 -17.95 8.50
CA VAL A 1088 13.36 -18.23 8.04
C VAL A 1088 12.31 -18.12 9.15
N TYR A 1089 12.69 -18.18 10.43
CA TYR A 1089 11.72 -18.11 11.53
C TYR A 1089 11.43 -16.66 11.94
N SER A 1090 10.15 -16.29 11.91
CA SER A 1090 9.61 -15.01 12.37
C SER A 1090 8.76 -15.21 13.62
N TYR A 1091 8.85 -14.28 14.58
CA TYR A 1091 8.02 -14.30 15.79
C TYR A 1091 7.14 -13.06 15.90
N TYR A 1092 5.83 -13.31 15.90
CA TYR A 1092 4.80 -12.33 16.18
C TYR A 1092 4.56 -12.27 17.68
N SER A 1093 5.51 -11.70 18.42
CA SER A 1093 5.47 -11.45 19.87
C SER A 1093 6.46 -10.34 20.21
N PRO A 1094 6.39 -9.71 21.40
CA PRO A 1094 7.55 -9.03 21.96
C PRO A 1094 8.76 -9.97 22.07
N ALA A 1095 9.96 -9.46 21.86
CA ALA A 1095 11.22 -10.17 22.00
C ALA A 1095 11.51 -10.54 23.46
N THR A 1096 11.00 -9.74 24.40
CA THR A 1096 11.11 -9.93 25.86
C THR A 1096 10.15 -10.98 26.42
N LEU A 1097 9.30 -11.62 25.60
CA LEU A 1097 8.35 -12.66 26.03
C LEU A 1097 9.08 -13.85 26.68
N HIS A 1098 8.88 -14.08 27.98
CA HIS A 1098 9.58 -15.12 28.76
C HIS A 1098 8.66 -15.85 29.75
N LEU A 1099 9.12 -16.95 30.35
CA LEU A 1099 8.42 -17.62 31.47
C LEU A 1099 8.62 -16.82 32.77
N HIS A 1100 7.58 -16.16 33.25
CA HIS A 1100 7.63 -15.31 34.43
C HIS A 1100 7.17 -16.04 35.70
N GLN A 1101 7.85 -15.73 36.81
CA GLN A 1101 7.51 -16.21 38.15
C GLN A 1101 7.52 -15.03 39.12
N ASP A 1102 6.43 -14.83 39.87
CA ASP A 1102 6.17 -13.68 40.76
C ASP A 1102 7.30 -13.37 41.76
N ALA A 1103 8.12 -14.38 42.07
CA ALA A 1103 9.38 -14.20 42.79
C ALA A 1103 10.48 -15.00 42.08
N GLY A 1104 11.65 -14.39 41.91
CA GLY A 1104 12.87 -15.07 41.44
C GLY A 1104 12.84 -15.51 39.98
N CYS A 1105 12.03 -14.87 39.12
CA CYS A 1105 12.14 -15.04 37.66
C CYS A 1105 13.58 -14.75 37.20
N PRO A 1106 14.30 -15.71 36.57
CA PRO A 1106 15.68 -15.51 36.14
C PRO A 1106 15.83 -14.36 35.16
N TRP A 1107 14.91 -14.26 34.19
CA TRP A 1107 14.95 -13.21 33.17
C TRP A 1107 14.82 -11.80 33.78
N CYS A 1108 13.85 -11.56 34.66
CA CYS A 1108 13.69 -10.27 35.33
C CYS A 1108 14.80 -9.94 36.34
N GLN A 1109 15.60 -10.92 36.77
CA GLN A 1109 16.79 -10.70 37.60
C GLN A 1109 18.01 -10.30 36.76
N ALA A 1110 18.16 -10.89 35.57
CA ALA A 1110 19.17 -10.47 34.59
C ALA A 1110 18.83 -9.11 33.96
N HIS A 1111 17.54 -8.86 33.70
CA HIS A 1111 17.01 -7.66 33.05
C HIS A 1111 16.07 -6.89 34.00
N PRO A 1112 16.60 -6.24 35.04
CA PRO A 1112 15.80 -5.42 35.95
C PRO A 1112 15.22 -4.20 35.19
N PRO A 1113 13.94 -3.83 35.41
CA PRO A 1113 13.31 -2.73 34.69
C PRO A 1113 14.03 -1.41 34.98
N THR A 1114 14.42 -0.70 33.91
CA THR A 1114 15.13 0.58 34.00
C THR A 1114 14.21 1.66 34.56
N ARG A 1115 14.32 1.88 35.88
CA ARG A 1115 13.71 3.02 36.57
C ARG A 1115 14.18 4.32 35.90
N ALA A 1116 13.23 5.15 35.48
CA ALA A 1116 13.52 6.39 34.76
C ALA A 1116 14.51 7.28 35.56
N GLY A 1117 15.53 7.78 34.87
CA GLY A 1117 16.67 8.48 35.47
C GLY A 1117 16.28 9.81 36.11
N ARG A 1118 15.96 9.80 37.40
CA ARG A 1118 15.73 11.02 38.19
C ARG A 1118 17.05 11.69 38.61
N THR A 1119 17.95 11.89 37.65
CA THR A 1119 19.28 12.50 37.83
C THR A 1119 19.25 13.99 37.51
N GLY A 1120 18.41 14.74 38.25
CA GLY A 1120 18.59 16.18 38.39
C GLY A 1120 19.84 16.45 39.22
N ALA A 1121 21.00 16.50 38.55
CA ALA A 1121 22.33 16.52 39.17
C ALA A 1121 22.68 17.87 39.84
N THR A 1122 21.98 18.19 40.92
CA THR A 1122 22.36 19.26 41.86
C THR A 1122 23.52 18.79 42.76
N GLY A 1123 24.68 18.55 42.14
CA GLY A 1123 25.87 18.03 42.80
C GLY A 1123 27.13 18.81 42.43
N SER A 1124 27.52 19.77 43.26
CA SER A 1124 28.73 20.58 43.05
C SER A 1124 29.99 19.80 43.41
N GLY A 1125 30.79 19.42 42.41
CA GLY A 1125 32.12 18.83 42.55
C GLY A 1125 33.00 19.17 41.34
N PRO A 1126 34.33 19.32 41.50
CA PRO A 1126 35.19 19.84 40.44
C PRO A 1126 35.49 18.81 39.34
N VAL A 1127 35.48 19.26 38.09
CA VAL A 1127 35.86 18.46 36.91
C VAL A 1127 37.39 18.45 36.78
N GLU A 1128 38.03 17.33 37.09
CA GLU A 1128 39.38 17.07 36.60
C GLU A 1128 39.34 16.66 35.12
N ARG A 1129 40.09 17.37 34.28
CA ARG A 1129 40.23 17.06 32.86
C ARG A 1129 41.31 16.00 32.66
N ARG A 1130 41.02 14.95 31.88
CA ARG A 1130 42.04 14.28 31.05
C ARG A 1130 41.54 14.10 29.63
N THR A 1131 42.44 14.33 28.68
CA THR A 1131 42.23 14.30 27.23
C THR A 1131 42.20 12.88 26.68
N PRO A 1132 41.62 12.67 25.47
CA PRO A 1132 41.41 11.34 24.91
C PRO A 1132 42.69 10.74 24.29
N LEU A 1133 42.61 9.42 24.08
CA LEU A 1133 43.32 8.63 23.07
C LEU A 1133 42.26 7.79 22.34
#